data_AF-A0A317V631-F1
#
_entry.id   AF-A0A317V631-F1
#
_cell.length_a   1.000
_cell.length_b   1.000
_cell.length_c   1.000
_cell.angle_alpha   90.00
_cell.angle_beta   90.00
_cell.angle_gamma   90.00
#
_symmetry.space_group_name_H-M   'P 1'
#
loop_
_entity.id
_entity.type
_entity.pdbx_description
1 polymer ?
#
loop_
_entity_poly.entity_id
_entity_poly.type
_entity_poly.pdbx_seq_one_letter_code
_entity_poly.pdbx_strand_id
1 'polypeptide(L)'
;MPSRRSHTKSRRGCLQCKKRHVKCDEGSPRCGLCKKRRLDCTYPPSSDAESQHHSPPQDSAEATSSSDGETPSTRMLEMKLFHHYLTETYITLCQGRLDANHFQVVIPRIAVSHTFLLDSLLALSALHLAYLEVQDNPKWLEVALKYQNRACSAFSRVLAEMSPESCGPAFICSIFIMLCATAYPCVTQDRDTFDPLSHVLEIRQLIAGCAFLFEQLNGMEYRGDLQGWLKYKDDEVDQDGNPYHVQDSQLKLRSAIIESLGRVKAKYTSLDGPHQATYQGTWEILHEAIKRWPFGGPNGGVIAWPINISEDYIVLLKDRDWVARVLFLHYGVGLHLLSDKWFVRDWGRRLIETVLQSEDEIPSMWAETISWTRQAMIGTLALDVNSGVAGDFIPVQAARRLSIRGTRTGGWWQSFCIHGESWDGLANMKNHQPGNNPGHDAEKQPLLTPLATPVASSRSSLSPDKNPSASAMFRLAKFTFLSSLLLCLLVFHLPSALTSPLEFATSKLAHQAELEDGKRGAAASESAICSRHGTDIITMGGNAADAPGLFTAAHRYRTDFARPDGCNNALRMYHSGIGGGGFMLVKAPNGSFEFIDFRETAPAAAFEEMFDNNTDAATSGGLASGVPGELRGLEYLHNKYGSLPWSTVVQPAIQTAREGFPVGHDLVRYMKSAVGDGEDFLSQDPNWALDFAPNGTRLGLGDTITRKRYADTLETIANEGADAFYSGAIAKTMINAVQAANGTMTLEDLRNYTVAIRNVSQIDYRGYKITSTTAPSSGIVAMNVLKVLGTYDDLFEPDNINLSTHRMDEAIRFGYGLRTNLGDPLFLDDMDEYQARMLADSTIDEIRGNISDFATQDVSAYDPRGIESLETPGTSHLATIDHTGLAVSAITTINLLFGSKVLIPKTGIIMNNEMDDFSIPNSSNSFGYVPSEANFIRPGKRPLSSSTPAIVTHPNGTVFFVAGSAGGSRIITATIQNIIHAVDEGLSAAESLAKPRLHDQLIPNYVTFEYTYDNETVAFMKERGHNVTWIATGQSTAQAIRVLPNGTFDAAGEPRQADSGGFAV
;
A
#
# COMPACT_ATOMS: atom_id res chain seq x y z
N MET A 1 -23.87 1.77 -56.54
CA MET A 1 -24.34 3.12 -56.13
C MET A 1 -23.12 4.04 -56.03
N PRO A 2 -23.22 5.34 -56.37
CA PRO A 2 -22.06 6.25 -56.36
C PRO A 2 -21.61 6.63 -54.95
N SER A 3 -20.33 6.96 -54.78
CA SER A 3 -19.71 7.21 -53.47
C SER A 3 -20.18 8.50 -52.80
N ARG A 4 -20.29 8.48 -51.47
CA ARG A 4 -20.49 9.69 -50.67
C ARG A 4 -19.17 10.48 -50.59
N ARG A 5 -19.14 11.66 -51.20
CA ARG A 5 -18.06 12.64 -51.00
C ARG A 5 -18.04 13.14 -49.55
N SER A 6 -16.86 13.31 -48.98
CA SER A 6 -16.68 14.00 -47.70
C SER A 6 -16.95 15.51 -47.86
N HIS A 7 -17.57 16.13 -46.86
CA HIS A 7 -17.85 17.57 -46.84
C HIS A 7 -17.19 18.22 -45.63
N THR A 8 -16.24 19.13 -45.87
CA THR A 8 -15.66 19.99 -44.84
C THR A 8 -16.68 21.01 -44.33
N LYS A 9 -17.13 20.84 -43.08
CA LYS A 9 -17.99 21.80 -42.37
C LYS A 9 -17.18 23.07 -42.08
N SER A 10 -17.70 24.26 -42.39
CA SER A 10 -17.05 25.50 -41.97
C SER A 10 -17.40 25.83 -40.51
N ARG A 11 -16.39 26.20 -39.70
CA ARG A 11 -16.58 26.42 -38.25
C ARG A 11 -17.51 27.61 -37.97
N ARG A 12 -17.43 28.69 -38.77
CA ARG A 12 -18.21 29.94 -38.59
C ARG A 12 -19.51 29.99 -39.42
N GLY A 13 -19.86 28.92 -40.14
CA GLY A 13 -21.06 28.86 -40.97
C GLY A 13 -22.39 29.03 -40.23
N CYS A 14 -23.38 29.61 -40.92
CA CYS A 14 -24.72 29.84 -40.36
C CYS A 14 -25.46 28.54 -40.01
N LEU A 15 -26.40 28.64 -39.07
CA LEU A 15 -27.09 27.49 -38.48
C LEU A 15 -27.87 26.67 -39.53
N GLN A 16 -28.52 27.31 -40.50
CA GLN A 16 -29.28 26.60 -41.54
C GLN A 16 -28.41 25.86 -42.54
N CYS A 17 -27.21 26.35 -42.89
CA CYS A 17 -26.27 25.60 -43.71
C CYS A 17 -25.68 24.41 -42.94
N LYS A 18 -25.35 24.60 -41.65
CA LYS A 18 -24.92 23.51 -40.75
C LYS A 18 -25.99 22.43 -40.62
N LYS A 19 -27.25 22.77 -40.31
CA LYS A 19 -28.39 21.84 -40.20
C LYS A 19 -28.68 21.08 -41.50
N ARG A 20 -28.39 21.69 -42.65
CA ARG A 20 -28.54 21.08 -43.98
C ARG A 20 -27.28 20.35 -44.48
N HIS A 21 -26.25 20.22 -43.64
CA HIS A 21 -24.97 19.55 -43.96
C HIS A 21 -24.28 20.08 -45.24
N VAL A 22 -24.43 21.38 -45.53
CA VAL A 22 -23.76 22.05 -46.65
C VAL A 22 -22.75 23.08 -46.15
N LYS A 23 -21.61 23.21 -46.83
CA LYS A 23 -20.60 24.24 -46.51
C LYS A 23 -21.22 25.62 -46.71
N CYS A 24 -21.17 26.47 -45.68
CA CYS A 24 -21.67 27.84 -45.75
C CYS A 24 -20.64 28.72 -46.47
N ASP A 25 -21.13 29.71 -47.23
CA ASP A 25 -20.32 30.76 -47.85
C ASP A 25 -20.10 31.98 -46.95
N GLU A 26 -20.59 31.94 -45.70
CA GLU A 26 -20.31 32.88 -44.60
C GLU A 26 -20.61 34.37 -44.84
N GLY A 27 -21.28 34.71 -45.96
CA GLY A 27 -21.77 36.06 -46.24
C GLY A 27 -22.77 36.58 -45.19
N SER A 28 -22.50 37.77 -44.66
CA SER A 28 -23.37 38.50 -43.72
C SER A 28 -24.17 39.59 -44.47
N PRO A 29 -25.44 39.90 -44.10
CA PRO A 29 -26.24 39.31 -43.02
C PRO A 29 -26.89 37.96 -43.38
N ARG A 30 -26.90 37.55 -44.66
CA ARG A 30 -27.46 36.26 -45.10
C ARG A 30 -26.57 35.60 -46.15
N CYS A 31 -26.16 34.36 -45.91
CA CYS A 31 -25.34 33.60 -46.85
C CYS A 31 -26.09 33.34 -48.17
N GLY A 32 -25.37 33.23 -49.28
CA GLY A 32 -25.91 33.04 -50.62
C GLY A 32 -26.77 31.79 -50.74
N LEU A 33 -26.41 30.70 -50.05
CA LEU A 33 -27.19 29.46 -50.01
C LEU A 33 -28.55 29.61 -49.31
N CYS A 34 -28.66 30.44 -48.28
CA CYS A 34 -29.93 30.74 -47.62
C CYS A 34 -30.73 31.78 -48.41
N LYS A 35 -30.07 32.81 -48.96
CA LYS A 35 -30.68 33.82 -49.84
C LYS A 35 -31.35 33.16 -51.06
N LYS A 36 -30.66 32.26 -51.75
CA LYS A 36 -31.19 31.54 -52.94
C LYS A 36 -32.37 30.62 -52.63
N ARG A 37 -32.50 30.13 -51.39
CA ARG A 37 -33.61 29.27 -50.95
C ARG A 37 -34.66 29.99 -50.10
N ARG A 38 -34.55 31.33 -49.94
CA ARG A 38 -35.40 32.17 -49.08
C ARG A 38 -35.47 31.69 -47.61
N LEU A 39 -34.46 30.96 -47.16
CA LEU A 39 -34.38 30.44 -45.78
C LEU A 39 -33.79 31.51 -44.86
N ASP A 40 -34.28 31.60 -43.63
CA ASP A 40 -33.69 32.49 -42.63
C ASP A 40 -32.22 32.12 -42.34
N CYS A 41 -31.39 33.09 -41.99
CA CYS A 41 -29.94 32.91 -41.97
C CYS A 41 -29.29 33.49 -40.72
N THR A 42 -29.46 32.80 -39.61
CA THR A 42 -28.86 33.13 -38.32
C THR A 42 -27.43 32.58 -38.21
N TYR A 43 -26.49 33.42 -37.81
CA TYR A 43 -25.16 33.02 -37.37
C TYR A 43 -25.15 32.82 -35.84
N PRO A 44 -24.33 31.90 -35.30
CA PRO A 44 -24.14 31.82 -33.85
C PRO A 44 -23.44 33.11 -33.36
N PRO A 45 -23.79 33.63 -32.17
CA PRO A 45 -23.14 34.81 -31.60
C PRO A 45 -21.66 34.52 -31.32
N SER A 46 -20.80 35.51 -31.56
CA SER A 46 -19.38 35.47 -31.20
C SER A 46 -19.21 35.68 -29.70
N SER A 47 -18.51 34.78 -29.03
CA SER A 47 -18.17 34.89 -27.62
C SER A 47 -16.94 35.80 -27.42
N ASP A 48 -17.16 37.09 -27.24
CA ASP A 48 -16.21 38.07 -26.67
C ASP A 48 -17.00 39.29 -26.12
N ALA A 49 -16.50 39.92 -25.04
CA ALA A 49 -16.96 41.17 -24.37
C ALA A 49 -18.09 41.12 -23.28
N GLU A 50 -17.64 40.98 -22.02
CA GLU A 50 -17.86 41.85 -20.84
C GLU A 50 -19.23 42.40 -20.34
N SER A 51 -19.58 41.99 -19.11
CA SER A 51 -19.83 42.84 -17.91
C SER A 51 -21.24 43.43 -17.53
N GLN A 52 -21.38 43.60 -16.19
CA GLN A 52 -22.27 44.49 -15.39
C GLN A 52 -23.64 44.02 -14.83
N HIS A 53 -23.72 44.14 -13.49
CA HIS A 53 -24.83 44.29 -12.52
C HIS A 53 -26.32 44.24 -12.94
N HIS A 54 -27.11 43.39 -12.27
CA HIS A 54 -28.10 43.75 -11.21
C HIS A 54 -29.12 42.61 -10.94
N SER A 55 -29.69 42.55 -9.73
CA SER A 55 -30.74 41.61 -9.29
C SER A 55 -32.03 42.38 -8.94
N PRO A 56 -33.11 41.72 -8.46
CA PRO A 56 -34.13 40.92 -9.16
C PRO A 56 -35.51 41.65 -9.15
N PRO A 57 -36.68 41.07 -9.54
CA PRO A 57 -37.44 40.19 -8.60
C PRO A 57 -38.44 39.14 -9.19
N GLN A 58 -38.88 38.23 -8.30
CA GLN A 58 -40.21 37.56 -8.16
C GLN A 58 -40.77 36.49 -9.13
N ASP A 59 -40.88 35.28 -8.56
CA ASP A 59 -42.08 34.45 -8.32
C ASP A 59 -42.81 33.63 -9.41
N SER A 60 -42.85 32.32 -9.12
CA SER A 60 -43.94 31.35 -9.32
C SER A 60 -44.28 30.83 -10.73
N ALA A 61 -43.98 29.56 -11.00
CA ALA A 61 -44.96 28.45 -10.95
C ALA A 61 -44.33 27.13 -11.47
N GLU A 62 -44.76 26.00 -10.91
CA GLU A 62 -44.22 24.67 -11.21
C GLU A 62 -44.71 24.10 -12.56
N ALA A 63 -43.81 23.42 -13.29
CA ALA A 63 -44.18 22.31 -14.17
C ALA A 63 -42.96 21.39 -14.37
N THR A 64 -43.02 20.18 -13.81
CA THR A 64 -41.98 19.16 -13.91
C THR A 64 -41.90 18.57 -15.32
N SER A 65 -40.70 18.55 -15.92
CA SER A 65 -40.34 17.54 -16.92
C SER A 65 -38.86 17.18 -16.80
N SER A 66 -38.61 15.87 -16.69
CA SER A 66 -37.32 15.28 -16.32
C SER A 66 -36.26 15.39 -17.44
N SER A 67 -35.14 16.07 -17.14
CA SER A 67 -33.82 15.70 -17.68
C SER A 67 -32.75 16.09 -16.66
N ASP A 68 -32.24 15.10 -15.92
CA ASP A 68 -31.20 15.27 -14.90
C ASP A 68 -29.86 15.66 -15.54
N GLY A 69 -29.73 16.94 -15.85
CA GLY A 69 -28.45 17.60 -16.01
C GLY A 69 -27.94 17.98 -14.63
N GLU A 70 -27.04 17.17 -14.06
CA GLU A 70 -26.36 17.50 -12.82
C GLU A 70 -25.73 18.90 -12.90
N THR A 71 -26.18 19.80 -12.04
CA THR A 71 -25.57 21.12 -11.90
C THR A 71 -24.14 20.97 -11.38
N PRO A 72 -23.16 21.77 -11.85
CA PRO A 72 -21.76 21.66 -11.41
C PRO A 72 -21.58 21.75 -9.88
N SER A 73 -22.48 22.44 -9.18
CA SER A 73 -22.51 22.51 -7.71
C SER A 73 -22.85 21.18 -7.03
N THR A 74 -23.69 20.33 -7.63
CA THR A 74 -24.06 19.03 -7.06
C THR A 74 -22.89 18.06 -7.09
N ARG A 75 -22.18 17.97 -8.22
CA ARG A 75 -20.99 17.13 -8.35
C ARG A 75 -19.85 17.56 -7.41
N MET A 76 -19.67 18.87 -7.19
CA MET A 76 -18.71 19.36 -6.20
C MET A 76 -19.12 19.03 -4.76
N LEU A 77 -20.42 19.06 -4.44
CA LEU A 77 -20.94 18.66 -3.13
C LEU A 77 -20.70 17.16 -2.88
N GLU A 78 -21.07 16.29 -3.82
CA GLU A 78 -20.86 14.85 -3.70
C GLU A 78 -19.36 14.51 -3.60
N MET A 79 -18.50 15.21 -4.35
CA MET A 79 -17.04 15.07 -4.22
C MET A 79 -16.51 15.56 -2.86
N LYS A 80 -17.04 16.64 -2.26
CA LYS A 80 -16.69 17.05 -0.88
C LYS A 80 -17.10 15.95 0.12
N LEU A 81 -18.31 15.43 0.02
CA LEU A 81 -18.84 14.40 0.94
C LEU A 81 -18.09 13.07 0.84
N PHE A 82 -17.74 12.65 -0.39
CA PHE A 82 -16.96 11.43 -0.63
C PHE A 82 -15.50 11.61 -0.19
N HIS A 83 -14.89 12.77 -0.45
CA HIS A 83 -13.56 13.07 0.08
C HIS A 83 -13.55 13.08 1.61
N HIS A 84 -14.50 13.78 2.24
CA HIS A 84 -14.65 13.79 3.70
C HIS A 84 -14.90 12.39 4.28
N TYR A 85 -15.58 11.51 3.53
CA TYR A 85 -15.70 10.11 3.92
C TYR A 85 -14.33 9.44 4.02
N LEU A 86 -13.51 9.57 2.96
CA LEU A 86 -12.21 8.92 2.80
C LEU A 86 -11.08 9.49 3.68
N THR A 87 -11.26 10.71 4.22
CA THR A 87 -10.26 11.38 5.07
C THR A 87 -10.65 11.45 6.54
N GLU A 88 -11.93 11.62 6.87
CA GLU A 88 -12.38 11.92 8.24
C GLU A 88 -13.47 10.94 8.73
N THR A 89 -14.57 10.78 8.00
CA THR A 89 -15.73 9.99 8.47
C THR A 89 -15.34 8.54 8.75
N TYR A 90 -14.60 7.89 7.85
CA TYR A 90 -14.20 6.49 8.02
C TYR A 90 -13.41 6.26 9.32
N ILE A 91 -12.53 7.19 9.72
CA ILE A 91 -11.72 7.08 10.95
C ILE A 91 -12.62 6.91 12.17
N THR A 92 -13.74 7.64 12.22
CA THR A 92 -14.70 7.56 13.34
C THR A 92 -15.43 6.22 13.43
N LEU A 93 -15.43 5.44 12.35
CA LEU A 93 -16.04 4.10 12.26
C LEU A 93 -15.02 2.97 12.52
N CYS A 94 -13.71 3.25 12.40
CA CYS A 94 -12.64 2.26 12.36
C CYS A 94 -11.96 1.99 13.70
N GLN A 95 -11.62 0.72 13.95
CA GLN A 95 -11.14 0.24 15.26
C GLN A 95 -10.04 -0.84 15.19
N GLY A 96 -9.59 -1.17 13.99
CA GLY A 96 -8.44 -2.05 13.75
C GLY A 96 -7.91 -1.86 12.34
N ARG A 97 -6.71 -2.39 12.04
CA ARG A 97 -6.11 -2.29 10.69
C ARG A 97 -6.98 -2.95 9.61
N LEU A 98 -7.67 -4.05 9.96
CA LEU A 98 -8.59 -4.72 9.04
C LEU A 98 -9.82 -3.84 8.74
N ASP A 99 -10.45 -3.27 9.77
CA ASP A 99 -11.61 -2.38 9.62
C ASP A 99 -11.24 -1.10 8.84
N ALA A 100 -10.07 -0.53 9.10
CA ALA A 100 -9.57 0.64 8.37
C ALA A 100 -9.54 0.39 6.86
N ASN A 101 -9.00 -0.74 6.40
CA ASN A 101 -9.01 -1.09 4.98
C ASN A 101 -10.44 -1.28 4.43
N HIS A 102 -11.33 -1.92 5.19
CA HIS A 102 -12.71 -2.16 4.73
C HIS A 102 -13.51 -0.86 4.63
N PHE A 103 -13.51 -0.01 5.65
CA PHE A 103 -14.25 1.25 5.63
C PHE A 103 -13.60 2.30 4.71
N GLN A 104 -12.27 2.35 4.57
CA GLN A 104 -11.59 3.36 3.74
C GLN A 104 -11.49 2.98 2.25
N VAL A 105 -11.30 1.70 1.93
CA VAL A 105 -10.98 1.25 0.56
C VAL A 105 -12.06 0.35 -0.01
N VAL A 106 -12.45 -0.71 0.70
CA VAL A 106 -13.38 -1.73 0.16
C VAL A 106 -14.80 -1.17 -0.01
N ILE A 107 -15.37 -0.59 1.05
CA ILE A 107 -16.74 -0.07 1.02
C ILE A 107 -16.89 1.06 -0.01
N PRO A 108 -15.98 2.07 -0.10
CA PRO A 108 -16.05 3.10 -1.15
C PRO A 108 -15.91 2.54 -2.56
N ARG A 109 -15.07 1.51 -2.77
CA ARG A 109 -14.96 0.81 -4.07
C ARG A 109 -16.26 0.11 -4.46
N ILE A 110 -16.96 -0.52 -3.51
CA ILE A 110 -18.27 -1.14 -3.76
C ILE A 110 -19.34 -0.05 -3.97
N ALA A 111 -19.27 1.05 -3.22
CA ALA A 111 -20.23 2.16 -3.29
C ALA A 111 -20.25 2.84 -4.66
N VAL A 112 -19.11 3.11 -5.29
CA VAL A 112 -19.07 3.73 -6.64
C VAL A 112 -19.70 2.85 -7.74
N SER A 113 -19.95 1.56 -7.47
CA SER A 113 -20.70 0.66 -8.36
C SER A 113 -22.18 0.51 -7.99
N HIS A 114 -22.61 1.01 -6.83
CA HIS A 114 -23.96 0.81 -6.27
C HIS A 114 -24.54 2.13 -5.74
N THR A 115 -25.40 2.77 -6.54
CA THR A 115 -25.94 4.12 -6.25
C THR A 115 -26.61 4.25 -4.88
N PHE A 116 -27.36 3.24 -4.44
CA PHE A 116 -28.00 3.23 -3.12
C PHE A 116 -26.99 3.21 -1.96
N LEU A 117 -25.87 2.49 -2.12
CA LEU A 117 -24.79 2.43 -1.14
C LEU A 117 -24.00 3.75 -1.14
N LEU A 118 -23.69 4.30 -2.33
CA LEU A 118 -23.08 5.63 -2.46
C LEU A 118 -23.93 6.71 -1.78
N ASP A 119 -25.22 6.75 -2.04
CA ASP A 119 -26.14 7.69 -1.41
C ASP A 119 -26.16 7.52 0.13
N SER A 120 -26.13 6.29 0.65
CA SER A 120 -26.05 6.07 2.11
C SER A 120 -24.71 6.53 2.73
N LEU A 121 -23.60 6.38 2.00
CA LEU A 121 -22.26 6.84 2.39
C LEU A 121 -22.18 8.38 2.40
N LEU A 122 -22.71 9.03 1.36
CA LEU A 122 -22.78 10.49 1.26
C LEU A 122 -23.66 11.09 2.36
N ALA A 123 -24.77 10.43 2.71
CA ALA A 123 -25.63 10.82 3.83
C ALA A 123 -24.88 10.77 5.18
N LEU A 124 -24.15 9.68 5.43
CA LEU A 124 -23.37 9.52 6.67
C LEU A 124 -22.25 10.58 6.79
N SER A 125 -21.57 10.90 5.69
CA SER A 125 -20.59 12.00 5.67
C SER A 125 -21.21 13.37 5.87
N ALA A 126 -22.39 13.63 5.31
CA ALA A 126 -23.09 14.89 5.54
C ALA A 126 -23.50 15.03 7.01
N LEU A 127 -23.92 13.94 7.65
CA LEU A 127 -24.28 13.92 9.06
C LEU A 127 -23.05 14.06 9.99
N HIS A 128 -21.89 13.53 9.58
CA HIS A 128 -20.62 13.78 10.26
C HIS A 128 -20.17 15.25 10.13
N LEU A 129 -20.34 15.87 8.95
CA LEU A 129 -20.13 17.31 8.79
C LEU A 129 -21.11 18.14 9.63
N ALA A 130 -22.39 17.74 9.76
CA ALA A 130 -23.34 18.41 10.65
C ALA A 130 -22.89 18.37 12.12
N TYR A 131 -22.24 17.29 12.56
CA TYR A 131 -21.60 17.18 13.89
C TYR A 131 -20.36 18.08 14.03
N LEU A 132 -19.51 18.16 12.99
CA LEU A 132 -18.25 18.92 13.00
C LEU A 132 -18.40 20.42 12.69
N GLU A 133 -19.43 20.83 11.95
CA GLU A 133 -19.68 22.21 11.47
C GLU A 133 -20.99 22.74 12.08
N VAL A 134 -21.03 23.01 13.40
CA VAL A 134 -22.28 23.38 14.14
C VAL A 134 -22.94 24.67 13.62
N GLN A 135 -22.19 25.55 12.96
CA GLN A 135 -22.74 26.78 12.34
C GLN A 135 -23.49 26.50 11.03
N ASP A 136 -23.07 25.49 10.25
CA ASP A 136 -23.70 25.06 9.00
C ASP A 136 -24.59 23.81 9.18
N ASN A 137 -24.78 23.35 10.42
CA ASN A 137 -25.47 22.11 10.77
C ASN A 137 -26.85 21.92 10.08
N PRO A 138 -27.77 22.90 10.03
CA PRO A 138 -29.07 22.73 9.36
C PRO A 138 -28.95 22.38 7.86
N LYS A 139 -27.97 22.97 7.18
CA LYS A 139 -27.69 22.72 5.76
C LYS A 139 -27.10 21.33 5.55
N TRP A 140 -26.22 20.87 6.44
CA TRP A 140 -25.68 19.51 6.39
C TRP A 140 -26.72 18.45 6.74
N LEU A 141 -27.67 18.74 7.65
CA LEU A 141 -28.82 17.89 7.93
C LEU A 141 -29.76 17.76 6.72
N GLU A 142 -30.07 18.86 6.02
CA GLU A 142 -30.86 18.82 4.77
C GLU A 142 -30.17 17.95 3.71
N VAL A 143 -28.85 18.10 3.55
CA VAL A 143 -28.04 17.29 2.63
C VAL A 143 -28.03 15.81 3.05
N ALA A 144 -27.88 15.51 4.34
CA ALA A 144 -27.93 14.14 4.86
C ALA A 144 -29.29 13.48 4.59
N LEU A 145 -30.39 14.18 4.88
CA LEU A 145 -31.76 13.70 4.62
C LEU A 145 -32.01 13.49 3.12
N LYS A 146 -31.51 14.39 2.25
CA LYS A 146 -31.61 14.24 0.80
C LYS A 146 -30.97 12.92 0.32
N TYR A 147 -29.74 12.66 0.73
CA TYR A 147 -29.03 11.44 0.30
C TYR A 147 -29.57 10.18 0.98
N GLN A 148 -29.97 10.24 2.26
CA GLN A 148 -30.59 9.10 2.93
C GLN A 148 -31.93 8.71 2.29
N ASN A 149 -32.78 9.66 1.93
CA ASN A 149 -34.04 9.38 1.24
C ASN A 149 -33.83 8.76 -0.15
N ARG A 150 -32.82 9.22 -0.91
CA ARG A 150 -32.40 8.57 -2.16
C ARG A 150 -31.94 7.13 -1.92
N ALA A 151 -31.08 6.92 -0.93
CA ALA A 151 -30.58 5.61 -0.53
C ALA A 151 -31.72 4.65 -0.19
N CYS A 152 -32.62 5.03 0.73
CA CYS A 152 -33.76 4.20 1.13
C CYS A 152 -34.70 3.87 -0.04
N SER A 153 -34.96 4.84 -0.95
CA SER A 153 -35.81 4.62 -2.13
C SER A 153 -35.20 3.64 -3.14
N ALA A 154 -33.88 3.69 -3.32
CA ALA A 154 -33.17 2.78 -4.21
C ALA A 154 -32.96 1.39 -3.56
N PHE A 155 -32.58 1.37 -2.28
CA PHE A 155 -32.41 0.16 -1.46
C PHE A 155 -33.71 -0.68 -1.39
N SER A 156 -34.87 -0.03 -1.22
CA SER A 156 -36.18 -0.73 -1.22
C SER A 156 -36.48 -1.49 -2.52
N ARG A 157 -35.91 -1.07 -3.65
CA ARG A 157 -36.05 -1.77 -4.95
C ARG A 157 -35.09 -2.95 -5.03
N VAL A 158 -33.87 -2.79 -4.52
CA VAL A 158 -32.85 -3.86 -4.43
C VAL A 158 -33.33 -5.00 -3.53
N LEU A 159 -34.02 -4.69 -2.44
CA LEU A 159 -34.63 -5.70 -1.55
C LEU A 159 -35.76 -6.50 -2.21
N ALA A 160 -36.41 -5.98 -3.25
CA ALA A 160 -37.46 -6.70 -3.99
C ALA A 160 -36.89 -7.69 -5.01
N GLU A 161 -35.69 -7.44 -5.53
CA GLU A 161 -34.99 -8.24 -6.54
C GLU A 161 -33.54 -8.55 -6.07
N MET A 162 -33.42 -9.16 -4.89
CA MET A 162 -32.12 -9.45 -4.27
C MET A 162 -31.33 -10.50 -5.08
N SER A 163 -30.05 -10.22 -5.36
CA SER A 163 -29.12 -11.11 -6.06
C SER A 163 -27.85 -11.33 -5.22
N PRO A 164 -27.02 -12.35 -5.52
CA PRO A 164 -25.75 -12.55 -4.84
C PRO A 164 -24.81 -11.34 -4.94
N GLU A 165 -24.85 -10.64 -6.08
CA GLU A 165 -24.05 -9.44 -6.34
C GLU A 165 -24.53 -8.23 -5.52
N SER A 166 -25.85 -8.08 -5.33
CA SER A 166 -26.43 -6.96 -4.58
C SER A 166 -26.51 -7.18 -3.07
N CYS A 167 -26.39 -8.42 -2.59
CA CYS A 167 -26.52 -8.76 -1.16
C CYS A 167 -25.45 -8.12 -0.26
N GLY A 168 -24.17 -8.19 -0.63
CA GLY A 168 -23.08 -7.53 0.10
C GLY A 168 -23.23 -6.00 0.19
N PRO A 169 -23.44 -5.30 -0.93
CA PRO A 169 -23.75 -3.86 -0.95
C PRO A 169 -25.02 -3.50 -0.15
N ALA A 170 -26.07 -4.35 -0.22
CA ALA A 170 -27.31 -4.18 0.55
C ALA A 170 -27.07 -4.27 2.07
N PHE A 171 -26.27 -5.25 2.52
CA PHE A 171 -25.85 -5.36 3.91
C PHE A 171 -25.13 -4.09 4.41
N ILE A 172 -24.14 -3.59 3.67
CA ILE A 172 -23.42 -2.36 4.06
C ILE A 172 -24.37 -1.14 4.08
N CYS A 173 -25.25 -1.01 3.08
CA CYS A 173 -26.23 0.07 3.04
C CYS A 173 -27.14 0.07 4.28
N SER A 174 -27.56 -1.12 4.73
CA SER A 174 -28.38 -1.24 5.96
C SER A 174 -27.65 -0.74 7.22
N ILE A 175 -26.34 -1.02 7.34
CA ILE A 175 -25.50 -0.49 8.43
C ILE A 175 -25.40 1.04 8.38
N PHE A 176 -25.23 1.63 7.19
CA PHE A 176 -25.16 3.09 7.03
C PHE A 176 -26.49 3.79 7.29
N ILE A 177 -27.62 3.20 6.85
CA ILE A 177 -28.96 3.71 7.18
C ILE A 177 -29.20 3.69 8.70
N MET A 178 -28.82 2.59 9.37
CA MET A 178 -28.89 2.46 10.82
C MET A 178 -28.00 3.48 11.55
N LEU A 179 -26.74 3.64 11.12
CA LEU A 179 -25.83 4.64 11.68
C LEU A 179 -26.41 6.06 11.56
N CYS A 180 -26.92 6.43 10.39
CA CYS A 180 -27.60 7.70 10.18
C CYS A 180 -28.76 7.88 11.17
N ALA A 181 -29.66 6.89 11.28
CA ALA A 181 -30.78 6.93 12.23
C ALA A 181 -30.33 7.11 13.70
N THR A 182 -29.28 6.41 14.14
CA THR A 182 -28.74 6.60 15.51
C THR A 182 -28.12 7.99 15.72
N ALA A 183 -27.51 8.56 14.69
CA ALA A 183 -26.81 9.83 14.74
C ALA A 183 -27.73 11.06 14.72
N TYR A 184 -28.88 11.03 14.01
CA TYR A 184 -29.75 12.21 13.91
C TYR A 184 -30.13 12.82 15.28
N PRO A 185 -30.64 12.06 16.27
CA PRO A 185 -30.94 12.61 17.59
C PRO A 185 -29.74 13.28 18.28
N CYS A 186 -28.52 12.75 18.08
CA CYS A 186 -27.29 13.34 18.61
C CYS A 186 -26.93 14.66 17.92
N VAL A 187 -27.13 14.74 16.61
CA VAL A 187 -26.60 15.82 15.76
C VAL A 187 -27.58 16.99 15.57
N THR A 188 -28.89 16.77 15.60
CA THR A 188 -29.87 17.88 15.53
C THR A 188 -29.92 18.70 16.82
N GLN A 189 -29.59 18.08 17.96
CA GLN A 189 -29.75 18.65 19.31
C GLN A 189 -31.18 19.15 19.61
N ASP A 190 -32.19 18.67 18.87
CA ASP A 190 -33.56 19.12 19.04
C ASP A 190 -34.10 18.84 20.44
N ARG A 191 -34.91 19.78 20.93
CA ARG A 191 -35.63 19.70 22.21
C ARG A 191 -36.95 18.94 22.10
N ASP A 192 -37.22 18.29 20.97
CA ASP A 192 -38.39 17.44 20.80
C ASP A 192 -38.39 16.30 21.83
N THR A 193 -39.59 15.79 22.13
CA THR A 193 -39.80 14.78 23.17
C THR A 193 -39.13 13.46 22.78
N PHE A 194 -37.88 13.26 23.22
CA PHE A 194 -37.13 12.03 23.09
C PHE A 194 -37.80 10.92 23.92
N ASP A 195 -38.75 10.19 23.33
CA ASP A 195 -39.27 8.94 23.91
C ASP A 195 -38.23 7.82 23.75
N PRO A 196 -37.55 7.40 24.82
CA PRO A 196 -36.45 6.45 24.70
C PRO A 196 -36.92 5.06 24.29
N LEU A 197 -38.17 4.69 24.58
CA LEU A 197 -38.68 3.36 24.24
C LEU A 197 -38.97 3.25 22.74
N SER A 198 -39.67 4.23 22.15
CA SER A 198 -39.91 4.23 20.70
C SER A 198 -38.60 4.25 19.89
N HIS A 199 -37.63 5.07 20.29
CA HIS A 199 -36.31 5.13 19.66
C HIS A 199 -35.54 3.81 19.75
N VAL A 200 -35.60 3.11 20.89
CA VAL A 200 -34.97 1.78 21.06
C VAL A 200 -35.69 0.70 20.23
N LEU A 201 -37.01 0.80 20.05
CA LEU A 201 -37.79 -0.11 19.20
C LEU A 201 -37.55 0.14 17.70
N GLU A 202 -37.29 1.39 17.29
CA GLU A 202 -36.86 1.71 15.92
C GLU A 202 -35.48 1.12 15.61
N ILE A 203 -34.50 1.33 16.51
CA ILE A 203 -33.18 0.69 16.41
C ILE A 203 -33.30 -0.84 16.34
N ARG A 204 -34.17 -1.45 17.15
CA ARG A 204 -34.43 -2.90 17.12
C ARG A 204 -34.85 -3.38 15.73
N GLN A 205 -35.72 -2.63 15.04
CA GLN A 205 -36.15 -2.98 13.67
C GLN A 205 -35.00 -2.83 12.65
N LEU A 206 -34.21 -1.76 12.76
CA LEU A 206 -33.07 -1.51 11.87
C LEU A 206 -31.97 -2.57 12.02
N ILE A 207 -31.61 -2.94 13.26
CA ILE A 207 -30.63 -4.00 13.54
C ILE A 207 -31.15 -5.37 13.05
N ALA A 208 -32.44 -5.68 13.25
CA ALA A 208 -33.03 -6.92 12.73
C ALA A 208 -32.95 -7.01 11.20
N GLY A 209 -33.12 -5.89 10.48
CA GLY A 209 -32.90 -5.82 9.03
C GLY A 209 -31.44 -6.07 8.63
N CYS A 210 -30.47 -5.50 9.36
CA CYS A 210 -29.05 -5.75 9.15
C CYS A 210 -28.69 -7.23 9.37
N ALA A 211 -29.23 -7.83 10.44
CA ALA A 211 -29.00 -9.23 10.79
C ALA A 211 -29.57 -10.21 9.75
N PHE A 212 -30.79 -9.96 9.26
CA PHE A 212 -31.38 -10.75 8.17
C PHE A 212 -30.47 -10.74 6.92
N LEU A 213 -29.95 -9.59 6.53
CA LEU A 213 -29.02 -9.48 5.39
C LEU A 213 -27.68 -10.15 5.66
N PHE A 214 -27.18 -10.12 6.91
CA PHE A 214 -25.98 -10.84 7.33
C PHE A 214 -26.16 -12.37 7.22
N GLU A 215 -27.31 -12.92 7.61
CA GLU A 215 -27.61 -14.34 7.44
C GLU A 215 -27.69 -14.75 5.97
N GLN A 216 -28.39 -13.95 5.14
CA GLN A 216 -28.44 -14.20 3.69
C GLN A 216 -27.03 -14.20 3.08
N LEU A 217 -26.18 -13.24 3.45
CA LEU A 217 -24.80 -13.13 2.99
C LEU A 217 -23.90 -14.27 3.52
N ASN A 218 -24.15 -14.77 4.73
CA ASN A 218 -23.45 -15.93 5.28
C ASN A 218 -23.85 -17.26 4.62
N GLY A 219 -25.10 -17.40 4.18
CA GLY A 219 -25.60 -18.56 3.44
C GLY A 219 -25.06 -18.68 2.02
N MET A 220 -24.39 -17.65 1.49
CA MET A 220 -23.81 -17.65 0.14
C MET A 220 -22.42 -18.31 0.10
N GLU A 221 -22.23 -19.17 -0.90
CA GLU A 221 -20.97 -19.89 -1.16
C GLU A 221 -19.81 -18.96 -1.57
N TYR A 222 -20.15 -17.79 -2.14
CA TYR A 222 -19.21 -16.73 -2.48
C TYR A 222 -19.60 -15.42 -1.79
N ARG A 223 -18.76 -14.94 -0.85
CA ARG A 223 -19.00 -13.73 -0.05
C ARG A 223 -18.25 -12.47 -0.56
N GLY A 224 -17.58 -12.59 -1.71
CA GLY A 224 -16.82 -11.52 -2.36
C GLY A 224 -15.79 -10.83 -1.45
N ASP A 225 -15.57 -9.54 -1.70
CA ASP A 225 -14.64 -8.68 -0.95
C ASP A 225 -14.89 -8.63 0.56
N LEU A 226 -16.10 -8.98 1.01
CA LEU A 226 -16.49 -8.93 2.43
C LEU A 226 -16.13 -10.22 3.19
N GLN A 227 -15.65 -11.27 2.52
CA GLN A 227 -15.33 -12.55 3.16
C GLN A 227 -14.28 -12.41 4.29
N GLY A 228 -13.35 -11.46 4.17
CA GLY A 228 -12.36 -11.16 5.22
C GLY A 228 -12.95 -10.39 6.40
N TRP A 229 -13.94 -9.53 6.15
CA TRP A 229 -14.65 -8.74 7.15
C TRP A 229 -15.60 -9.61 8.00
N LEU A 230 -16.37 -10.48 7.34
CA LEU A 230 -17.46 -11.28 7.92
C LEU A 230 -17.00 -12.48 8.77
N LYS A 231 -15.69 -12.77 8.86
CA LYS A 231 -15.17 -13.85 9.71
C LYS A 231 -15.11 -13.41 11.16
N TYR A 232 -16.05 -13.90 11.96
CA TYR A 232 -15.98 -13.80 13.42
C TYR A 232 -14.70 -14.48 13.92
N LYS A 233 -13.93 -13.77 14.76
CA LYS A 233 -12.75 -14.29 15.45
C LYS A 233 -13.01 -14.24 16.95
N ASP A 234 -13.27 -15.38 17.58
CA ASP A 234 -13.41 -15.45 19.05
C ASP A 234 -12.07 -15.24 19.78
N ASP A 235 -10.93 -15.47 19.10
CA ASP A 235 -9.62 -15.69 19.75
C ASP A 235 -8.51 -14.67 19.39
N GLU A 236 -8.83 -13.41 19.08
CA GLU A 236 -7.81 -12.34 18.96
C GLU A 236 -7.75 -11.43 20.19
N VAL A 237 -7.22 -12.00 21.28
CA VAL A 237 -6.37 -11.24 22.21
C VAL A 237 -4.97 -11.22 21.60
N ASP A 238 -4.25 -10.10 21.65
CA ASP A 238 -2.86 -10.06 21.16
C ASP A 238 -1.89 -10.85 22.06
N GLN A 239 -0.72 -11.17 21.51
CA GLN A 239 0.27 -12.04 22.18
C GLN A 239 0.92 -11.39 23.41
N ASP A 240 0.67 -10.10 23.66
CA ASP A 240 1.21 -9.33 24.79
C ASP A 240 0.16 -9.08 25.89
N GLY A 241 -1.09 -9.48 25.69
CA GLY A 241 -2.17 -9.35 26.68
C GLY A 241 -2.60 -7.90 26.97
N ASN A 242 -2.26 -6.96 26.09
CA ASN A 242 -2.64 -5.56 26.25
C ASN A 242 -4.01 -5.31 25.63
N PRO A 243 -4.98 -4.71 26.35
CA PRO A 243 -6.22 -4.28 25.71
C PRO A 243 -5.93 -3.16 24.71
N TYR A 244 -6.87 -2.92 23.78
CA TYR A 244 -7.00 -1.64 23.08
C TYR A 244 -6.80 -0.46 24.06
N HIS A 245 -6.37 0.71 23.58
CA HIS A 245 -6.27 1.94 24.39
C HIS A 245 -7.67 2.49 24.75
N VAL A 246 -8.41 1.71 25.53
CA VAL A 246 -9.58 2.09 26.29
C VAL A 246 -9.11 2.99 27.42
N GLN A 247 -9.80 4.11 27.64
CA GLN A 247 -9.44 4.99 28.75
C GLN A 247 -9.69 4.28 30.09
N ASP A 248 -8.80 4.48 31.07
CA ASP A 248 -8.97 3.98 32.44
C ASP A 248 -10.34 4.33 33.04
N SER A 249 -10.89 5.50 32.67
CA SER A 249 -12.24 5.96 33.01
C SER A 249 -13.32 4.98 32.54
N GLN A 250 -13.25 4.51 31.29
CA GLN A 250 -14.20 3.56 30.70
C GLN A 250 -14.06 2.14 31.27
N LEU A 251 -12.83 1.69 31.56
CA LEU A 251 -12.62 0.39 32.24
C LEU A 251 -13.17 0.39 33.68
N LYS A 252 -12.98 1.49 34.41
CA LYS A 252 -13.58 1.72 35.74
C LYS A 252 -15.11 1.78 35.65
N LEU A 253 -15.66 2.47 34.64
CA LEU A 253 -17.10 2.53 34.39
C LEU A 253 -17.69 1.14 34.10
N ARG A 254 -17.11 0.35 33.17
CA ARG A 254 -17.51 -1.04 32.89
C ARG A 254 -17.56 -1.89 34.17
N SER A 255 -16.51 -1.81 34.98
CA SER A 255 -16.42 -2.54 36.26
C SER A 255 -17.54 -2.12 37.23
N ALA A 256 -17.79 -0.82 37.37
CA ALA A 256 -18.86 -0.30 38.23
C ALA A 256 -20.28 -0.68 37.73
N ILE A 257 -20.49 -0.77 36.41
CA ILE A 257 -21.77 -1.23 35.85
C ILE A 257 -22.00 -2.71 36.17
N ILE A 258 -20.98 -3.57 36.02
CA ILE A 258 -21.06 -5.00 36.36
C ILE A 258 -21.40 -5.19 37.85
N GLU A 259 -20.73 -4.43 38.72
CA GLU A 259 -20.99 -4.45 40.17
C GLU A 259 -22.43 -3.99 40.51
N SER A 260 -22.91 -2.92 39.86
CA SER A 260 -24.28 -2.43 40.04
C SER A 260 -25.33 -3.42 39.53
N LEU A 261 -25.10 -4.05 38.37
CA LEU A 261 -25.94 -5.13 37.86
C LEU A 261 -26.00 -6.32 38.83
N GLY A 262 -24.89 -6.67 39.49
CA GLY A 262 -24.87 -7.66 40.56
C GLY A 262 -25.80 -7.30 41.73
N ARG A 263 -25.79 -6.04 42.18
CA ARG A 263 -26.74 -5.53 43.21
C ARG A 263 -28.19 -5.56 42.73
N VAL A 264 -28.47 -5.21 41.48
CA VAL A 264 -29.82 -5.27 40.90
C VAL A 264 -30.35 -6.70 40.91
N LYS A 265 -29.53 -7.69 40.53
CA LYS A 265 -29.87 -9.11 40.57
C LYS A 265 -30.24 -9.58 41.97
N ALA A 266 -29.43 -9.24 42.97
CA ALA A 266 -29.73 -9.57 44.36
C ALA A 266 -31.07 -8.97 44.83
N LYS A 267 -31.35 -7.69 44.49
CA LYS A 267 -32.60 -7.01 44.84
C LYS A 267 -33.82 -7.68 44.20
N TYR A 268 -33.88 -7.86 42.87
CA TYR A 268 -35.08 -8.46 42.25
C TYR A 268 -35.28 -9.94 42.58
N THR A 269 -34.21 -10.69 42.84
CA THR A 269 -34.32 -12.11 43.25
C THR A 269 -35.00 -12.25 44.63
N SER A 270 -34.93 -11.22 45.48
CA SER A 270 -35.62 -11.17 46.78
C SER A 270 -37.08 -10.71 46.73
N LEU A 271 -37.59 -10.29 45.57
CA LEU A 271 -38.97 -9.75 45.43
C LEU A 271 -40.05 -10.80 45.14
N ASP A 272 -39.66 -12.03 44.78
CA ASP A 272 -40.51 -13.22 44.54
C ASP A 272 -41.80 -12.92 43.75
N GLY A 273 -41.69 -12.85 42.41
CA GLY A 273 -42.77 -12.35 41.54
C GLY A 273 -42.87 -13.03 40.16
N PRO A 274 -44.02 -12.91 39.48
CA PRO A 274 -44.34 -13.72 38.29
C PRO A 274 -43.44 -13.44 37.07
N HIS A 275 -42.75 -12.30 37.04
CA HIS A 275 -41.89 -11.87 35.93
C HIS A 275 -40.39 -12.18 36.15
N GLN A 276 -40.05 -12.95 37.19
CA GLN A 276 -38.66 -13.20 37.57
C GLN A 276 -37.82 -13.87 36.46
N ALA A 277 -38.41 -14.75 35.65
CA ALA A 277 -37.75 -15.34 34.48
C ALA A 277 -37.42 -14.27 33.42
N THR A 278 -38.34 -13.35 33.15
CA THR A 278 -38.17 -12.23 32.22
C THR A 278 -37.06 -11.28 32.67
N TYR A 279 -36.99 -10.96 33.97
CA TYR A 279 -35.91 -10.16 34.54
C TYR A 279 -34.56 -10.88 34.45
N GLN A 280 -34.53 -12.18 34.75
CA GLN A 280 -33.30 -12.97 34.75
C GLN A 280 -32.67 -13.07 33.36
N GLY A 281 -33.45 -13.41 32.34
CA GLY A 281 -32.96 -13.48 30.95
C GLY A 281 -32.48 -12.12 30.44
N THR A 282 -33.27 -11.06 30.65
CA THR A 282 -32.89 -9.70 30.23
C THR A 282 -31.61 -9.20 30.92
N TRP A 283 -31.43 -9.53 32.20
CA TRP A 283 -30.21 -9.23 32.96
C TRP A 283 -28.99 -9.98 32.42
N GLU A 284 -29.12 -11.27 32.09
CA GLU A 284 -28.00 -12.09 31.57
C GLU A 284 -27.45 -11.54 30.25
N ILE A 285 -28.36 -11.20 29.34
CA ILE A 285 -28.01 -10.61 28.04
C ILE A 285 -27.33 -9.25 28.21
N LEU A 286 -27.85 -8.39 29.09
CA LEU A 286 -27.25 -7.08 29.38
C LEU A 286 -25.86 -7.21 30.02
N HIS A 287 -25.73 -8.12 30.98
CA HIS A 287 -24.51 -8.38 31.72
C HIS A 287 -23.41 -8.93 30.80
N GLU A 288 -23.70 -9.91 29.94
CA GLU A 288 -22.70 -10.43 28.99
C GLU A 288 -22.29 -9.36 27.96
N ALA A 289 -23.22 -8.55 27.44
CA ALA A 289 -22.90 -7.47 26.49
C ALA A 289 -21.93 -6.43 27.08
N ILE A 290 -22.12 -6.03 28.35
CA ILE A 290 -21.22 -5.11 29.06
C ILE A 290 -19.92 -5.80 29.51
N LYS A 291 -19.99 -7.08 29.87
CA LYS A 291 -18.82 -7.86 30.29
C LYS A 291 -17.86 -8.13 29.13
N ARG A 292 -18.32 -8.31 27.89
CA ARG A 292 -17.46 -8.56 26.73
C ARG A 292 -16.87 -7.29 26.12
N TRP A 293 -17.51 -6.13 26.32
CA TRP A 293 -17.01 -4.83 25.86
C TRP A 293 -15.53 -4.60 26.23
N PRO A 294 -14.65 -4.18 25.29
CA PRO A 294 -14.96 -3.61 23.97
C PRO A 294 -15.29 -4.61 22.84
N PHE A 295 -15.22 -5.93 23.10
CA PHE A 295 -15.54 -6.96 22.11
C PHE A 295 -17.05 -7.24 22.04
N GLY A 296 -17.56 -7.61 20.86
CA GLY A 296 -18.92 -8.13 20.69
C GLY A 296 -19.05 -9.58 21.15
N GLY A 297 -20.20 -9.96 21.71
CA GLY A 297 -20.52 -11.36 22.00
C GLY A 297 -21.34 -12.04 20.88
N PRO A 298 -21.68 -13.33 21.02
CA PRO A 298 -22.51 -14.06 20.04
C PRO A 298 -23.94 -13.49 19.91
N ASN A 299 -24.43 -12.80 20.94
CA ASN A 299 -25.69 -12.07 20.95
C ASN A 299 -25.51 -10.60 20.50
N GLY A 300 -24.34 -10.25 19.98
CA GLY A 300 -23.90 -8.88 19.80
C GLY A 300 -23.31 -8.24 21.07
N GLY A 301 -22.99 -6.96 20.95
CA GLY A 301 -22.50 -6.10 22.04
C GLY A 301 -23.56 -5.08 22.46
N VAL A 302 -23.16 -4.04 23.20
CA VAL A 302 -24.10 -3.14 23.89
C VAL A 302 -25.16 -2.52 22.95
N ILE A 303 -24.81 -2.05 21.75
CA ILE A 303 -25.81 -1.46 20.82
C ILE A 303 -26.84 -2.48 20.33
N ALA A 304 -26.49 -3.76 20.25
CA ALA A 304 -27.40 -4.84 19.83
C ALA A 304 -28.16 -5.50 21.00
N TRP A 305 -28.11 -4.94 22.20
CA TRP A 305 -28.98 -5.40 23.28
C TRP A 305 -30.50 -5.36 22.93
N PRO A 306 -31.05 -4.33 22.23
CA PRO A 306 -32.48 -4.23 21.94
C PRO A 306 -33.10 -5.33 21.07
N ILE A 307 -32.32 -6.07 20.29
CA ILE A 307 -32.86 -7.20 19.49
C ILE A 307 -33.08 -8.47 20.31
N ASN A 308 -32.37 -8.61 21.44
CA ASN A 308 -32.37 -9.81 22.27
C ASN A 308 -33.39 -9.76 23.43
N ILE A 309 -34.04 -8.61 23.67
CA ILE A 309 -35.07 -8.47 24.71
C ILE A 309 -36.41 -9.07 24.25
N SER A 310 -37.15 -9.66 25.20
CA SER A 310 -38.45 -10.29 24.95
C SER A 310 -39.60 -9.29 24.87
N GLU A 311 -40.70 -9.68 24.21
CA GLU A 311 -41.94 -8.87 24.20
C GLU A 311 -42.50 -8.66 25.60
N ASP A 312 -42.43 -9.67 26.48
CA ASP A 312 -42.84 -9.55 27.89
C ASP A 312 -42.09 -8.43 28.61
N TYR A 313 -40.79 -8.26 28.34
CA TYR A 313 -40.00 -7.17 28.91
C TYR A 313 -40.41 -5.80 28.36
N ILE A 314 -40.80 -5.72 27.09
CA ILE A 314 -41.33 -4.50 26.47
C ILE A 314 -42.70 -4.13 27.05
N VAL A 315 -43.56 -5.12 27.34
CA VAL A 315 -44.83 -4.91 28.07
C VAL A 315 -44.54 -4.35 29.46
N LEU A 316 -43.63 -4.95 30.23
CA LEU A 316 -43.25 -4.47 31.57
C LEU A 316 -42.68 -3.04 31.56
N LEU A 317 -41.92 -2.65 30.53
CA LEU A 317 -41.47 -1.26 30.36
C LEU A 317 -42.62 -0.28 30.10
N LYS A 318 -43.62 -0.67 29.30
CA LYS A 318 -44.83 0.13 29.03
C LYS A 318 -45.71 0.26 30.27
N ASP A 319 -45.83 -0.83 31.04
CA ASP A 319 -46.58 -0.92 32.30
C ASP A 319 -45.85 -0.27 33.49
N ARG A 320 -44.70 0.40 33.24
CA ARG A 320 -43.90 1.15 34.20
C ARG A 320 -43.28 0.32 35.33
N ASP A 321 -43.04 -0.97 35.11
CA ASP A 321 -42.39 -1.82 36.11
C ASP A 321 -41.00 -1.29 36.51
N TRP A 322 -40.72 -1.28 37.81
CA TRP A 322 -39.49 -0.70 38.36
C TRP A 322 -38.26 -1.57 38.13
N VAL A 323 -38.38 -2.90 38.06
CA VAL A 323 -37.22 -3.77 37.76
C VAL A 323 -36.83 -3.61 36.29
N ALA A 324 -37.80 -3.61 35.38
CA ALA A 324 -37.59 -3.35 33.97
C ALA A 324 -36.99 -1.96 33.73
N ARG A 325 -37.55 -0.90 34.35
CA ARG A 325 -36.99 0.45 34.27
C ARG A 325 -35.55 0.53 34.78
N VAL A 326 -35.21 -0.14 35.89
CA VAL A 326 -33.83 -0.14 36.42
C VAL A 326 -32.87 -0.86 35.48
N LEU A 327 -33.26 -1.98 34.86
CA LEU A 327 -32.44 -2.65 33.84
C LEU A 327 -32.26 -1.76 32.60
N PHE A 328 -33.30 -1.07 32.15
CA PHE A 328 -33.24 -0.13 31.03
C PHE A 328 -32.35 1.10 31.31
N LEU A 329 -32.33 1.60 32.55
CA LEU A 329 -31.37 2.63 32.98
C LEU A 329 -29.91 2.11 32.94
N HIS A 330 -29.67 0.84 33.31
CA HIS A 330 -28.33 0.24 33.19
C HIS A 330 -27.91 0.02 31.73
N TYR A 331 -28.84 -0.25 30.82
CA TYR A 331 -28.58 -0.20 29.38
C TYR A 331 -28.19 1.22 28.93
N GLY A 332 -28.86 2.27 29.42
CA GLY A 332 -28.47 3.67 29.21
C GLY A 332 -27.04 3.98 29.70
N VAL A 333 -26.67 3.53 30.91
CA VAL A 333 -25.29 3.67 31.41
C VAL A 333 -24.30 2.83 30.57
N GLY A 334 -24.73 1.66 30.09
CA GLY A 334 -23.94 0.82 29.17
C GLY A 334 -23.63 1.51 27.84
N LEU A 335 -24.60 2.21 27.24
CA LEU A 335 -24.38 3.00 26.01
C LEU A 335 -23.34 4.11 26.22
N HIS A 336 -23.17 4.61 27.45
CA HIS A 336 -22.15 5.62 27.76
C HIS A 336 -20.70 5.08 27.65
N LEU A 337 -20.50 3.76 27.63
CA LEU A 337 -19.19 3.17 27.29
C LEU A 337 -18.75 3.53 25.86
N LEU A 338 -19.69 3.86 24.98
CA LEU A 338 -19.47 4.26 23.58
C LEU A 338 -19.59 5.77 23.36
N SER A 339 -19.45 6.57 24.42
CA SER A 339 -19.59 8.04 24.37
C SER A 339 -18.52 8.76 23.54
N ASP A 340 -17.44 8.07 23.16
CA ASP A 340 -16.45 8.53 22.17
C ASP A 340 -16.99 8.52 20.73
N LYS A 341 -18.06 7.75 20.45
CA LYS A 341 -18.69 7.65 19.14
C LYS A 341 -19.77 8.72 18.95
N TRP A 342 -19.50 9.68 18.08
CA TRP A 342 -20.38 10.83 17.81
C TRP A 342 -21.83 10.45 17.45
N PHE A 343 -22.03 9.29 16.82
CA PHE A 343 -23.35 8.78 16.41
C PHE A 343 -24.19 8.17 17.56
N VAL A 344 -23.61 7.89 18.75
CA VAL A 344 -24.35 7.41 19.93
C VAL A 344 -24.07 8.22 21.22
N ARG A 345 -23.21 9.23 21.15
CA ARG A 345 -22.64 9.98 22.29
C ARG A 345 -23.61 10.35 23.41
N ASP A 346 -24.77 10.91 23.06
CA ASP A 346 -25.72 11.47 24.03
C ASP A 346 -26.88 10.52 24.41
N TRP A 347 -26.98 9.34 23.78
CA TRP A 347 -28.12 8.43 23.97
C TRP A 347 -28.30 7.98 25.42
N GLY A 348 -27.21 7.55 26.08
CA GLY A 348 -27.26 7.09 27.47
C GLY A 348 -27.78 8.17 28.43
N ARG A 349 -27.34 9.42 28.23
CA ARG A 349 -27.80 10.56 29.02
C ARG A 349 -29.29 10.85 28.78
N ARG A 350 -29.71 10.99 27.51
CA ARG A 350 -31.12 11.32 27.18
C ARG A 350 -32.09 10.23 27.65
N LEU A 351 -31.70 8.96 27.56
CA LEU A 351 -32.48 7.84 28.08
C LEU A 351 -32.68 7.97 29.60
N ILE A 352 -31.59 8.17 30.34
CA ILE A 352 -31.63 8.31 31.81
C ILE A 352 -32.41 9.57 32.23
N GLU A 353 -32.23 10.69 31.53
CA GLU A 353 -32.95 11.93 31.79
C GLU A 353 -34.45 11.79 31.54
N THR A 354 -34.91 11.31 30.37
CA THR A 354 -36.35 11.16 30.11
C THR A 354 -37.01 10.12 31.02
N VAL A 355 -36.40 8.95 31.23
CA VAL A 355 -36.96 7.87 32.09
C VAL A 355 -37.08 8.32 33.55
N LEU A 356 -36.28 9.30 33.98
CA LEU A 356 -36.30 9.85 35.34
C LEU A 356 -36.94 11.25 35.44
N GLN A 357 -37.44 11.82 34.34
CA GLN A 357 -38.21 13.08 34.31
C GLN A 357 -39.71 12.85 34.50
N SER A 358 -40.24 11.65 34.23
CA SER A 358 -41.62 11.30 34.60
C SER A 358 -41.77 11.32 36.12
N GLU A 359 -42.77 12.05 36.63
CA GLU A 359 -43.04 12.31 38.07
C GLU A 359 -43.54 11.08 38.87
N ASP A 360 -42.98 9.90 38.61
CA ASP A 360 -43.28 8.66 39.34
C ASP A 360 -42.44 8.59 40.63
N GLU A 361 -43.06 8.37 41.79
CA GLU A 361 -42.38 8.29 43.08
C GLU A 361 -41.44 7.06 43.14
N ILE A 362 -40.13 7.30 43.24
CA ILE A 362 -39.10 6.25 43.20
C ILE A 362 -39.18 5.39 44.48
N PRO A 363 -39.39 4.05 44.38
CA PRO A 363 -39.38 3.18 45.55
C PRO A 363 -38.05 3.24 46.28
N SER A 364 -38.10 3.31 47.61
CA SER A 364 -36.93 3.47 48.49
C SER A 364 -35.82 2.44 48.24
N MET A 365 -36.19 1.20 47.86
CA MET A 365 -35.23 0.13 47.52
C MET A 365 -34.37 0.42 46.27
N TRP A 366 -34.85 1.27 45.36
CA TRP A 366 -34.18 1.65 44.11
C TRP A 366 -33.53 3.04 44.16
N ALA A 367 -33.83 3.86 45.17
CA ALA A 367 -33.34 5.24 45.28
C ALA A 367 -31.81 5.36 45.19
N GLU A 368 -31.07 4.49 45.91
CA GLU A 368 -29.60 4.41 45.84
C GLU A 368 -29.10 4.03 44.43
N THR A 369 -29.72 3.01 43.83
CA THR A 369 -29.36 2.51 42.49
C THR A 369 -29.61 3.57 41.41
N ILE A 370 -30.71 4.30 41.50
CA ILE A 370 -31.05 5.38 40.57
C ILE A 370 -30.12 6.60 40.79
N SER A 371 -29.82 6.96 42.04
CA SER A 371 -28.81 7.97 42.37
C SER A 371 -27.45 7.62 41.74
N TRP A 372 -27.02 6.36 41.84
CA TRP A 372 -25.81 5.87 41.18
C TRP A 372 -25.88 6.01 39.65
N THR A 373 -26.99 5.63 38.98
CA THR A 373 -27.11 5.81 37.52
C THR A 373 -26.99 7.27 37.08
N ARG A 374 -27.51 8.22 37.88
CA ARG A 374 -27.34 9.66 37.63
C ARG A 374 -25.89 10.10 37.84
N GLN A 375 -25.24 9.68 38.93
CA GLN A 375 -23.85 10.01 39.23
C GLN A 375 -22.87 9.42 38.20
N ALA A 376 -23.13 8.22 37.69
CA ALA A 376 -22.31 7.57 36.66
C ALA A 376 -22.23 8.38 35.35
N MET A 377 -23.22 9.25 35.06
CA MET A 377 -23.22 10.17 33.90
C MET A 377 -22.57 11.53 34.19
N ILE A 378 -22.30 11.85 35.46
CA ILE A 378 -21.74 13.15 35.91
C ILE A 378 -20.26 13.00 36.32
N GLY A 379 -19.88 11.91 36.98
CA GLY A 379 -18.55 11.74 37.57
C GLY A 379 -17.39 11.79 36.57
N THR A 380 -17.62 11.40 35.31
CA THR A 380 -16.63 11.45 34.23
C THR A 380 -16.31 12.87 33.76
N LEU A 381 -17.21 13.85 33.96
CA LEU A 381 -16.96 15.26 33.64
C LEU A 381 -16.00 15.97 34.62
N ALA A 382 -15.81 15.41 35.82
CA ALA A 382 -15.00 16.04 36.86
C ALA A 382 -13.48 15.84 36.69
N LEU A 383 -13.03 14.99 35.76
CA LEU A 383 -11.62 14.68 35.54
C LEU A 383 -10.91 15.64 34.57
N ASP A 384 -11.64 16.44 33.79
CA ASP A 384 -11.10 17.41 32.81
C ASP A 384 -10.95 18.84 33.37
N VAL A 385 -11.21 19.08 34.67
CA VAL A 385 -11.30 20.45 35.25
C VAL A 385 -10.11 20.83 36.15
N ASN A 386 -9.16 19.91 36.39
CA ASN A 386 -8.01 20.15 37.28
C ASN A 386 -6.75 20.71 36.58
N SER A 387 -6.92 21.65 35.65
CA SER A 387 -5.87 22.58 35.20
C SER A 387 -6.30 24.03 35.54
N GLY A 388 -6.05 24.43 36.79
CA GLY A 388 -6.63 25.63 37.36
C GLY A 388 -6.07 26.96 36.82
N VAL A 389 -6.84 27.63 35.96
CA VAL A 389 -6.91 29.10 35.86
C VAL A 389 -8.38 29.49 35.74
N ALA A 390 -8.82 30.46 36.54
CA ALA A 390 -10.21 30.92 36.55
C ALA A 390 -10.40 32.17 35.66
N GLY A 391 -11.46 32.18 34.85
CA GLY A 391 -12.00 33.37 34.20
C GLY A 391 -11.48 33.66 32.80
N ASP A 392 -12.08 33.02 31.78
CA ASP A 392 -12.79 33.71 30.69
C ASP A 392 -13.45 32.71 29.73
N PHE A 393 -14.41 33.17 28.91
CA PHE A 393 -15.13 32.34 27.93
C PHE A 393 -14.20 31.86 26.80
N ILE A 394 -13.70 30.62 26.90
CA ILE A 394 -12.95 29.98 25.80
C ILE A 394 -13.94 29.41 24.77
N PRO A 395 -13.83 29.76 23.48
CA PRO A 395 -14.82 29.35 22.47
C PRO A 395 -14.73 27.87 22.09
N VAL A 396 -15.89 27.33 21.65
CA VAL A 396 -16.21 25.92 21.31
C VAL A 396 -15.30 25.29 20.22
N GLN A 397 -14.32 26.01 19.68
CA GLN A 397 -13.43 25.54 18.61
C GLN A 397 -12.20 24.75 19.12
N ALA A 398 -11.74 24.95 20.36
CA ALA A 398 -10.52 24.31 20.86
C ALA A 398 -10.67 22.78 21.08
N ALA A 399 -11.83 22.32 21.58
CA ALA A 399 -12.10 20.90 21.80
C ALA A 399 -12.29 20.08 20.50
N ARG A 400 -12.45 20.75 19.33
CA ARG A 400 -12.78 20.11 18.06
C ARG A 400 -11.60 19.53 17.28
N ARG A 401 -10.35 19.82 17.67
CA ARG A 401 -9.14 19.25 17.03
C ARG A 401 -8.40 18.21 17.87
N LEU A 402 -8.75 18.06 19.16
CA LEU A 402 -8.06 17.13 20.07
C LEU A 402 -8.48 15.66 19.93
N SER A 403 -9.60 15.38 19.23
CA SER A 403 -10.04 14.00 18.94
C SER A 403 -9.23 13.32 17.81
N ILE A 404 -8.29 14.01 17.17
CA ILE A 404 -7.55 13.54 15.98
C ILE A 404 -6.17 12.96 16.35
N ARG A 405 -5.78 12.96 17.63
CA ARG A 405 -4.64 12.16 18.11
C ARG A 405 -5.09 10.71 18.33
N GLY A 406 -4.43 9.79 17.61
CA GLY A 406 -4.85 8.40 17.48
C GLY A 406 -5.07 7.68 18.80
N THR A 407 -6.34 7.42 19.11
CA THR A 407 -6.78 6.59 20.24
C THR A 407 -7.41 5.30 19.68
N ARG A 408 -6.70 4.18 19.88
CA ARG A 408 -7.09 2.87 19.37
C ARG A 408 -8.23 2.30 20.23
N THR A 409 -9.46 2.30 19.72
CA THR A 409 -10.65 1.69 20.35
C THR A 409 -11.06 0.41 19.59
N GLY A 410 -11.85 -0.51 20.18
CA GLY A 410 -12.13 -1.86 19.64
C GLY A 410 -13.56 -2.10 19.10
N GLY A 411 -13.69 -3.10 18.20
CA GLY A 411 -14.76 -3.30 17.19
C GLY A 411 -16.25 -3.23 17.60
N TRP A 412 -16.88 -2.08 17.35
CA TRP A 412 -18.30 -1.80 17.56
C TRP A 412 -19.18 -2.53 16.53
N TRP A 413 -18.80 -2.56 15.24
CA TRP A 413 -19.65 -3.13 14.19
C TRP A 413 -19.82 -4.67 14.30
N GLN A 414 -18.84 -5.37 14.90
CA GLN A 414 -18.96 -6.80 15.22
C GLN A 414 -20.05 -7.06 16.28
N SER A 415 -20.41 -6.04 17.07
CA SER A 415 -21.55 -6.11 18.00
C SER A 415 -22.91 -6.31 17.31
N PHE A 416 -22.98 -6.28 15.98
CA PHE A 416 -24.21 -6.44 15.19
C PHE A 416 -24.26 -7.80 14.45
N CYS A 417 -23.19 -8.59 14.51
CA CYS A 417 -23.10 -9.91 13.89
C CYS A 417 -23.53 -10.98 14.89
N ILE A 418 -24.77 -11.45 14.76
CA ILE A 418 -25.37 -12.45 15.66
C ILE A 418 -25.17 -13.84 15.06
N HIS A 419 -25.03 -14.87 15.89
CA HIS A 419 -25.02 -16.27 15.41
C HIS A 419 -26.43 -16.75 15.00
N GLY A 420 -26.50 -17.48 13.88
CA GLY A 420 -27.77 -17.94 13.30
C GLY A 420 -28.59 -18.92 14.16
N GLU A 421 -27.98 -19.54 15.18
CA GLU A 421 -28.69 -20.46 16.09
C GLU A 421 -29.70 -19.75 17.03
N SER A 422 -29.71 -18.41 17.11
CA SER A 422 -30.67 -17.67 17.95
C SER A 422 -31.99 -17.29 17.25
N TRP A 423 -32.14 -17.53 15.94
CA TRP A 423 -33.24 -16.96 15.15
C TRP A 423 -34.52 -17.82 15.03
N ASP A 424 -34.47 -19.09 15.45
CA ASP A 424 -35.64 -20.01 15.45
C ASP A 424 -36.84 -19.49 16.28
N GLY A 425 -36.63 -18.55 17.20
CA GLY A 425 -37.69 -17.91 17.98
C GLY A 425 -38.55 -16.90 17.22
N LEU A 426 -38.01 -16.22 16.19
CA LEU A 426 -38.69 -15.11 15.50
C LEU A 426 -39.45 -15.54 14.23
N ALA A 427 -39.10 -16.68 13.65
CA ALA A 427 -39.81 -17.22 12.47
C ALA A 427 -41.27 -17.63 12.74
N ASN A 428 -41.65 -17.85 14.01
CA ASN A 428 -42.99 -18.32 14.40
C ASN A 428 -44.05 -17.20 14.60
N MET A 429 -43.72 -15.93 14.37
CA MET A 429 -44.68 -14.81 14.55
C MET A 429 -45.47 -14.39 13.29
N LYS A 430 -45.53 -15.23 12.25
CA LYS A 430 -46.42 -15.03 11.09
C LYS A 430 -47.24 -16.29 10.76
N ASN A 431 -48.24 -16.58 11.59
CA ASN A 431 -49.59 -17.01 11.15
C ASN A 431 -50.50 -17.32 12.34
N HIS A 432 -51.27 -16.33 12.80
CA HIS A 432 -52.44 -16.52 13.66
C HIS A 432 -53.62 -15.69 13.16
N GLN A 433 -54.49 -16.33 12.38
CA GLN A 433 -55.93 -16.05 12.36
C GLN A 433 -56.71 -17.37 12.27
N PRO A 434 -57.96 -17.42 12.77
CA PRO A 434 -58.38 -18.59 13.54
C PRO A 434 -59.53 -19.41 12.94
N GLY A 435 -59.55 -20.69 13.32
CA GLY A 435 -60.77 -21.48 13.48
C GLY A 435 -61.28 -22.27 12.26
N ASN A 436 -61.09 -23.60 12.27
CA ASN A 436 -62.20 -24.49 12.60
C ASN A 436 -61.80 -25.96 12.85
N ASN A 437 -62.70 -26.62 13.59
CA ASN A 437 -62.69 -27.96 14.18
C ASN A 437 -62.79 -29.14 13.14
N PRO A 438 -62.87 -30.43 13.52
CA PRO A 438 -61.96 -31.45 12.97
C PRO A 438 -62.64 -32.67 12.31
N GLY A 439 -61.81 -33.63 11.86
CA GLY A 439 -62.18 -34.97 11.39
C GLY A 439 -61.26 -35.39 10.22
N HIS A 440 -61.07 -36.65 9.86
CA HIS A 440 -61.40 -37.96 10.43
C HIS A 440 -60.65 -38.96 9.51
N ASP A 441 -60.05 -39.98 10.11
CA ASP A 441 -59.85 -41.34 9.59
C ASP A 441 -59.12 -41.67 8.26
N ALA A 442 -58.32 -42.74 8.41
CA ALA A 442 -58.18 -43.89 7.52
C ALA A 442 -57.41 -43.73 6.18
N GLU A 443 -56.73 -44.73 5.64
CA GLU A 443 -56.25 -46.07 6.01
C GLU A 443 -55.79 -46.68 4.66
N LYS A 444 -54.68 -47.41 4.60
CA LYS A 444 -54.41 -48.63 3.77
C LYS A 444 -53.04 -48.72 3.10
N GLN A 445 -52.27 -49.64 3.66
CA GLN A 445 -51.28 -50.53 3.03
C GLN A 445 -52.00 -51.69 2.29
N PRO A 446 -51.34 -52.74 1.71
CA PRO A 446 -49.92 -53.00 1.39
C PRO A 446 -49.71 -53.72 0.01
N LEU A 447 -48.60 -54.48 -0.16
CA LEU A 447 -48.38 -55.67 -1.05
C LEU A 447 -47.95 -55.38 -2.52
N LEU A 448 -47.01 -56.09 -3.19
CA LEU A 448 -46.30 -57.38 -2.98
C LEU A 448 -44.83 -57.40 -3.53
N THR A 449 -44.04 -58.38 -3.06
CA THR A 449 -42.92 -59.08 -3.73
C THR A 449 -43.21 -60.62 -3.63
N PRO A 450 -42.36 -61.65 -3.95
CA PRO A 450 -40.93 -61.72 -4.33
C PRO A 450 -40.51 -62.88 -5.32
N LEU A 451 -39.20 -63.25 -5.34
CA LEU A 451 -38.57 -64.55 -5.72
C LEU A 451 -38.37 -64.90 -7.24
N ALA A 452 -37.36 -65.66 -7.72
CA ALA A 452 -36.16 -66.32 -7.15
C ALA A 452 -35.05 -66.62 -8.22
N THR A 453 -33.90 -67.16 -7.76
CA THR A 453 -32.71 -67.70 -8.51
C THR A 453 -32.86 -69.24 -8.77
N PRO A 454 -31.86 -70.12 -9.06
CA PRO A 454 -30.42 -70.01 -9.40
C PRO A 454 -29.91 -70.98 -10.53
N VAL A 455 -28.57 -71.17 -10.67
CA VAL A 455 -27.78 -72.42 -10.97
C VAL A 455 -26.57 -72.19 -11.90
N ALA A 456 -25.47 -72.95 -11.66
CA ALA A 456 -24.13 -72.78 -12.22
C ALA A 456 -23.78 -73.69 -13.42
N SER A 457 -22.66 -73.40 -14.12
CA SER A 457 -21.75 -74.45 -14.62
C SER A 457 -20.35 -73.91 -15.01
N SER A 458 -19.37 -74.82 -15.06
CA SER A 458 -17.95 -74.61 -15.35
C SER A 458 -17.57 -74.96 -16.80
N ARG A 459 -16.49 -74.38 -17.36
CA ARG A 459 -15.29 -75.15 -17.81
C ARG A 459 -14.16 -74.30 -18.43
N SER A 460 -12.98 -74.92 -18.48
CA SER A 460 -11.67 -74.39 -18.86
C SER A 460 -11.04 -75.13 -20.04
N SER A 461 -10.24 -74.45 -20.85
CA SER A 461 -9.09 -74.96 -21.64
C SER A 461 -8.33 -73.72 -22.17
N LEU A 462 -6.99 -73.62 -22.23
CA LEU A 462 -5.94 -74.61 -22.55
C LEU A 462 -4.65 -74.42 -21.71
N SER A 463 -3.96 -75.54 -21.51
CA SER A 463 -2.51 -75.72 -21.24
C SER A 463 -2.01 -76.80 -22.24
N PRO A 464 -0.76 -77.33 -22.28
CA PRO A 464 0.41 -77.25 -21.37
C PRO A 464 1.70 -76.78 -22.15
N ASP A 465 2.97 -76.95 -21.78
CA ASP A 465 3.67 -78.09 -21.17
C ASP A 465 5.09 -77.78 -20.59
N LYS A 466 5.74 -78.81 -20.00
CA LYS A 466 6.95 -78.72 -19.14
C LYS A 466 8.30 -79.07 -19.81
N ASN A 467 9.39 -78.84 -19.03
CA ASN A 467 10.80 -79.30 -19.18
C ASN A 467 11.67 -78.46 -20.14
N PRO A 468 13.00 -78.31 -19.94
CA PRO A 468 13.98 -79.18 -19.22
C PRO A 468 14.35 -78.68 -17.81
N SER A 469 14.64 -79.53 -16.82
CA SER A 469 15.79 -80.45 -16.62
C SER A 469 17.12 -79.78 -16.27
N ALA A 470 17.56 -80.01 -15.04
CA ALA A 470 18.85 -79.63 -14.50
C ALA A 470 20.04 -80.19 -15.32
N SER A 471 21.13 -79.40 -15.46
CA SER A 471 22.46 -79.74 -14.92
C SER A 471 23.59 -78.84 -15.45
N ALA A 472 23.78 -77.63 -14.89
CA ALA A 472 25.08 -76.92 -14.84
C ALA A 472 24.95 -75.52 -14.19
N MET A 473 25.15 -75.42 -12.87
CA MET A 473 25.82 -74.32 -12.15
C MET A 473 25.60 -74.39 -10.62
N PHE A 474 25.78 -75.58 -10.05
CA PHE A 474 25.94 -75.74 -8.59
C PHE A 474 27.33 -75.24 -8.13
N ARG A 475 27.62 -73.96 -8.37
CA ARG A 475 28.86 -73.28 -7.94
C ARG A 475 28.80 -71.73 -7.89
N LEU A 476 27.61 -71.11 -7.85
CA LEU A 476 27.49 -69.65 -7.65
C LEU A 476 26.35 -69.18 -6.70
N ALA A 477 25.79 -70.07 -5.89
CA ALA A 477 24.67 -69.77 -4.97
C ALA A 477 25.04 -69.83 -3.48
N LYS A 478 26.31 -69.59 -3.12
CA LYS A 478 26.77 -69.39 -1.73
C LYS A 478 27.43 -68.03 -1.47
N PHE A 479 27.60 -67.19 -2.50
CA PHE A 479 28.14 -65.84 -2.36
C PHE A 479 27.06 -64.75 -2.29
N THR A 480 25.87 -64.98 -2.85
CA THR A 480 24.77 -63.99 -2.92
C THR A 480 23.91 -63.87 -1.67
N PHE A 481 23.90 -64.88 -0.79
CA PHE A 481 23.21 -64.83 0.51
C PHE A 481 24.12 -64.38 1.67
N LEU A 482 25.44 -64.46 1.49
CA LEU A 482 26.40 -63.84 2.41
C LEU A 482 26.65 -62.36 2.05
N SER A 483 26.69 -62.00 0.77
CA SER A 483 26.89 -60.60 0.37
C SER A 483 25.72 -59.70 0.76
N SER A 484 24.47 -60.17 0.64
CA SER A 484 23.27 -59.43 1.05
C SER A 484 23.21 -59.21 2.56
N LEU A 485 23.56 -60.21 3.38
CA LEU A 485 23.59 -60.07 4.84
C LEU A 485 24.76 -59.21 5.32
N LEU A 486 25.94 -59.29 4.68
CA LEU A 486 27.10 -58.45 5.02
C LEU A 486 26.87 -56.98 4.60
N LEU A 487 26.18 -56.74 3.48
CA LEU A 487 25.83 -55.38 3.05
C LEU A 487 24.82 -54.73 4.01
N CYS A 488 23.81 -55.49 4.48
CA CYS A 488 22.88 -55.01 5.51
C CYS A 488 23.58 -54.73 6.85
N LEU A 489 24.53 -55.55 7.29
CA LEU A 489 25.25 -55.33 8.55
C LEU A 489 26.30 -54.20 8.47
N LEU A 490 26.88 -53.93 7.30
CA LEU A 490 27.74 -52.76 7.08
C LEU A 490 26.94 -51.45 7.10
N VAL A 491 25.70 -51.45 6.60
CA VAL A 491 24.81 -50.26 6.62
C VAL A 491 24.34 -49.90 8.04
N PHE A 492 24.30 -50.85 8.98
CA PHE A 492 23.83 -50.60 10.36
C PHE A 492 24.94 -50.37 11.41
N HIS A 493 26.24 -50.52 11.06
CA HIS A 493 27.35 -50.33 12.00
C HIS A 493 28.56 -49.52 11.48
N LEU A 494 28.44 -48.85 10.34
CA LEU A 494 29.33 -47.73 10.03
C LEU A 494 28.90 -46.50 10.85
N PRO A 495 29.76 -45.90 11.70
CA PRO A 495 29.53 -44.56 12.20
C PRO A 495 29.46 -43.61 11.00
N SER A 496 28.56 -42.63 11.05
CA SER A 496 28.25 -41.72 9.95
C SER A 496 29.42 -40.81 9.55
N ALA A 497 30.43 -41.36 8.90
CA ALA A 497 31.49 -40.63 8.18
C ALA A 497 31.00 -40.15 6.82
N LEU A 498 29.83 -39.52 6.82
CA LEU A 498 29.31 -38.65 5.76
C LEU A 498 29.01 -37.27 6.36
N THR A 499 29.92 -36.84 7.25
CA THR A 499 30.06 -35.43 7.60
C THR A 499 30.36 -34.67 6.33
N SER A 500 29.36 -33.97 5.81
CA SER A 500 29.54 -33.06 4.67
C SER A 500 30.65 -32.05 5.01
N PRO A 501 31.31 -31.43 4.00
CA PRO A 501 32.25 -30.34 4.26
C PRO A 501 31.67 -29.20 5.12
N LEU A 502 30.34 -29.09 5.14
CA LEU A 502 29.54 -28.21 5.98
C LEU A 502 29.75 -28.44 7.50
N GLU A 503 29.78 -29.70 7.97
CA GLU A 503 29.88 -29.97 9.42
C GLU A 503 31.29 -29.69 9.99
N PHE A 504 32.33 -29.85 9.17
CA PHE A 504 33.68 -29.48 9.60
C PHE A 504 33.87 -27.95 9.64
N ALA A 505 33.18 -27.22 8.77
CA ALA A 505 33.12 -25.76 8.80
C ALA A 505 32.35 -25.25 10.04
N THR A 506 31.17 -25.79 10.35
CA THR A 506 30.39 -25.37 11.53
C THR A 506 31.13 -25.61 12.85
N SER A 507 31.89 -26.71 12.98
CA SER A 507 32.68 -26.95 14.20
C SER A 507 33.83 -25.94 14.44
N LYS A 508 34.30 -25.25 13.38
CA LYS A 508 35.30 -24.17 13.49
C LYS A 508 34.69 -22.78 13.65
N LEU A 509 33.40 -22.60 13.36
CA LEU A 509 32.66 -21.34 13.52
C LEU A 509 32.00 -21.19 14.90
N ALA A 510 31.85 -22.27 15.67
CA ALA A 510 31.29 -22.28 17.04
C ALA A 510 32.18 -21.60 18.12
N HIS A 511 32.99 -20.61 17.73
CA HIS A 511 33.83 -19.82 18.65
C HIS A 511 33.89 -18.32 18.29
N GLN A 512 32.87 -17.81 17.61
CA GLN A 512 32.47 -16.41 17.80
C GLN A 512 31.64 -16.32 19.09
N ALA A 513 31.99 -15.36 19.95
CA ALA A 513 31.18 -15.06 21.13
C ALA A 513 29.76 -14.68 20.67
N GLU A 514 28.73 -15.14 21.39
CA GLU A 514 27.34 -14.81 21.06
C GLU A 514 27.13 -13.29 21.12
N LEU A 515 27.11 -12.67 19.94
CA LEU A 515 26.72 -11.28 19.79
C LEU A 515 25.26 -11.15 20.21
N GLU A 516 24.99 -10.17 21.07
CA GLU A 516 23.66 -9.78 21.51
C GLU A 516 22.77 -9.44 20.30
N ASP A 517 21.46 -9.62 20.48
CA ASP A 517 20.44 -9.40 19.46
C ASP A 517 20.51 -7.98 18.87
N GLY A 518 20.47 -7.87 17.54
CA GLY A 518 20.54 -6.61 16.80
C GLY A 518 21.95 -6.03 16.62
N LYS A 519 23.02 -6.78 16.91
CA LYS A 519 24.43 -6.37 16.78
C LYS A 519 25.25 -7.17 15.76
N ARG A 520 24.67 -8.13 15.05
CA ARG A 520 25.35 -8.98 14.04
C ARG A 520 25.37 -8.32 12.67
N GLY A 521 24.29 -7.63 12.30
CA GLY A 521 24.19 -6.88 11.05
C GLY A 521 22.77 -6.43 10.72
N ALA A 522 22.62 -5.77 9.58
CA ALA A 522 21.35 -5.27 9.09
C ALA A 522 21.27 -5.21 7.56
N ALA A 523 20.04 -5.25 7.05
CA ALA A 523 19.72 -5.09 5.65
C ALA A 523 18.46 -4.23 5.49
N ALA A 524 18.48 -3.30 4.53
CA ALA A 524 17.35 -2.46 4.17
C ALA A 524 17.23 -2.39 2.65
N SER A 525 16.02 -2.60 2.13
CA SER A 525 15.76 -2.68 0.70
C SER A 525 14.30 -2.35 0.40
N GLU A 526 14.03 -2.08 -0.87
CA GLU A 526 12.67 -1.87 -1.37
C GLU A 526 11.70 -3.02 -1.05
N SER A 527 12.14 -4.20 -0.59
CA SER A 527 11.25 -5.28 -0.18
C SER A 527 11.60 -5.83 1.20
N ALA A 528 10.63 -5.79 2.12
CA ALA A 528 10.75 -6.34 3.47
C ALA A 528 11.09 -7.84 3.47
N ILE A 529 10.56 -8.58 2.49
CA ILE A 529 10.88 -9.99 2.27
C ILE A 529 12.38 -10.15 2.03
N CYS A 530 12.94 -9.39 1.07
CA CYS A 530 14.35 -9.45 0.73
C CYS A 530 15.23 -9.04 1.92
N SER A 531 14.85 -7.97 2.63
CA SER A 531 15.62 -7.46 3.77
C SER A 531 15.72 -8.49 4.90
N ARG A 532 14.68 -9.30 5.14
CA ARG A 532 14.74 -10.44 6.07
C ARG A 532 15.76 -11.49 5.64
N HIS A 533 15.85 -11.76 4.35
CA HIS A 533 16.80 -12.76 3.82
C HIS A 533 18.26 -12.33 3.93
N GLY A 534 18.53 -11.03 3.87
CA GLY A 534 19.85 -10.49 4.21
C GLY A 534 20.21 -10.74 5.66
N THR A 535 19.27 -10.47 6.58
CA THR A 535 19.47 -10.78 8.00
C THR A 535 19.56 -12.28 8.29
N ASP A 536 18.86 -13.13 7.54
CA ASP A 536 18.97 -14.60 7.66
C ASP A 536 20.34 -15.09 7.18
N ILE A 537 20.86 -14.57 6.07
CA ILE A 537 22.22 -14.87 5.58
C ILE A 537 23.28 -14.44 6.60
N ILE A 538 23.15 -13.25 7.19
CA ILE A 538 24.05 -12.77 8.25
C ILE A 538 23.95 -13.69 9.48
N THR A 539 22.74 -14.14 9.84
CA THR A 539 22.49 -15.08 10.95
C THR A 539 23.09 -16.47 10.69
N MET A 540 23.18 -16.90 9.44
CA MET A 540 23.86 -18.15 9.03
C MET A 540 25.40 -18.08 9.07
N GLY A 541 25.99 -16.93 9.43
CA GLY A 541 27.44 -16.71 9.40
C GLY A 541 27.97 -16.16 8.08
N GLY A 542 27.07 -15.69 7.19
CA GLY A 542 27.45 -14.80 6.10
C GLY A 542 27.72 -13.38 6.59
N ASN A 543 28.23 -12.53 5.70
CA ASN A 543 28.57 -11.15 5.99
C ASN A 543 27.77 -10.16 5.09
N ALA A 544 28.03 -8.86 5.20
CA ALA A 544 27.32 -7.84 4.44
C ALA A 544 27.58 -7.85 2.91
N ALA A 545 28.53 -8.66 2.41
CA ALA A 545 28.74 -8.97 0.99
C ALA A 545 28.15 -10.33 0.55
N ASP A 546 27.89 -11.26 1.48
CA ASP A 546 26.97 -12.38 1.24
C ASP A 546 25.51 -11.93 1.30
N ALA A 547 25.19 -10.89 2.08
CA ALA A 547 23.86 -10.30 2.17
C ALA A 547 23.31 -9.76 0.84
N PRO A 548 24.13 -9.33 -0.15
CA PRO A 548 23.82 -9.26 -1.59
C PRO A 548 23.28 -10.53 -2.24
N GLY A 549 23.21 -11.64 -1.52
CA GLY A 549 22.14 -12.63 -1.71
C GLY A 549 20.74 -11.98 -1.72
N LEU A 550 20.54 -10.73 -1.33
CA LEU A 550 19.31 -9.97 -1.54
C LEU A 550 18.89 -9.81 -3.01
N PHE A 551 19.81 -10.04 -3.95
CA PHE A 551 19.46 -10.16 -5.35
C PHE A 551 18.91 -11.56 -5.69
N THR A 552 19.24 -12.58 -4.88
CA THR A 552 19.09 -14.01 -5.21
C THR A 552 18.77 -15.01 -4.04
N ALA A 553 18.27 -14.63 -2.84
CA ALA A 553 18.20 -15.54 -1.68
C ALA A 553 17.14 -15.30 -0.56
N ALA A 554 17.02 -16.31 0.33
CA ALA A 554 15.97 -16.61 1.34
C ALA A 554 16.14 -17.98 2.04
N HIS A 555 16.99 -18.15 3.07
CA HIS A 555 17.15 -19.51 3.64
C HIS A 555 15.95 -19.97 4.50
N ARG A 556 15.81 -21.28 4.66
CA ARG A 556 14.69 -21.95 5.35
C ARG A 556 15.21 -22.70 6.56
N TYR A 557 14.77 -22.40 7.79
CA TYR A 557 14.52 -23.43 8.82
C TYR A 557 13.70 -22.96 10.06
N ARG A 558 12.50 -23.57 10.25
CA ARG A 558 11.65 -23.66 11.49
C ARG A 558 11.05 -22.36 12.08
N THR A 559 9.78 -22.28 12.53
CA THR A 559 8.70 -23.28 12.75
C THR A 559 7.29 -22.78 12.35
N ASP A 560 6.43 -23.72 11.95
CA ASP A 560 4.97 -23.78 12.16
C ASP A 560 3.97 -22.80 11.47
N PHE A 561 4.37 -21.90 10.58
CA PHE A 561 3.43 -21.37 9.56
C PHE A 561 4.10 -21.23 8.19
N ALA A 562 3.50 -21.84 7.16
CA ALA A 562 4.10 -21.91 5.82
C ALA A 562 3.85 -20.62 5.01
N ARG A 563 4.93 -19.95 4.62
CA ARG A 563 4.98 -19.01 3.48
C ARG A 563 6.34 -19.14 2.75
N PRO A 564 6.36 -19.26 1.42
CA PRO A 564 7.56 -19.11 0.61
C PRO A 564 7.70 -17.64 0.17
N ASP A 565 8.81 -16.99 0.55
CA ASP A 565 9.03 -15.55 0.32
C ASP A 565 10.51 -15.30 -0.11
N GLY A 566 10.80 -14.41 -1.09
CA GLY A 566 12.15 -14.03 -1.62
C GLY A 566 12.21 -13.73 -3.15
N CYS A 567 13.19 -13.06 -3.78
CA CYS A 567 14.04 -11.95 -3.36
C CYS A 567 14.06 -10.84 -4.47
N ASN A 568 14.86 -9.75 -4.43
CA ASN A 568 14.55 -8.51 -5.18
C ASN A 568 14.38 -8.69 -6.70
N ASN A 569 15.26 -9.43 -7.38
CA ASN A 569 15.15 -9.66 -8.84
C ASN A 569 13.97 -10.57 -9.25
N ALA A 570 13.33 -11.21 -8.26
CA ALA A 570 12.08 -11.95 -8.42
C ALA A 570 10.85 -11.09 -8.09
N LEU A 571 10.85 -10.31 -6.99
CA LEU A 571 9.72 -9.47 -6.55
C LEU A 571 9.63 -8.11 -7.27
N ARG A 572 10.76 -7.39 -7.37
CA ARG A 572 10.87 -6.03 -7.91
C ARG A 572 11.42 -6.04 -9.34
N MET A 573 11.13 -7.09 -10.09
CA MET A 573 11.61 -7.36 -11.46
C MET A 573 11.25 -6.31 -12.53
N TYR A 574 10.44 -5.32 -12.14
CA TYR A 574 10.08 -4.15 -12.92
C TYR A 574 11.04 -2.97 -12.71
N HIS A 575 11.90 -3.00 -11.69
CA HIS A 575 12.95 -2.02 -11.41
C HIS A 575 14.35 -2.58 -11.56
N SER A 576 14.59 -3.85 -11.22
CA SER A 576 15.94 -4.44 -11.22
C SER A 576 15.94 -5.90 -11.66
N GLY A 577 17.10 -6.39 -12.12
CA GLY A 577 17.25 -7.78 -12.55
C GLY A 577 18.62 -8.09 -13.15
N ILE A 578 18.96 -9.38 -13.25
CA ILE A 578 20.22 -9.84 -13.86
C ILE A 578 20.36 -9.46 -15.35
N GLY A 579 19.31 -8.95 -15.99
CA GLY A 579 19.33 -8.38 -17.34
C GLY A 579 19.63 -6.88 -17.38
N GLY A 580 20.04 -6.26 -16.27
CA GLY A 580 20.48 -4.87 -16.18
C GLY A 580 21.84 -4.72 -15.47
N GLY A 581 22.00 -3.68 -14.65
CA GLY A 581 23.27 -3.29 -14.03
C GLY A 581 23.16 -2.11 -13.07
N GLY A 582 24.29 -1.48 -12.74
CA GLY A 582 24.32 -0.42 -11.73
C GLY A 582 25.66 -0.22 -11.02
N PHE A 583 25.60 0.20 -9.76
CA PHE A 583 26.75 0.70 -8.98
C PHE A 583 26.71 0.26 -7.52
N MET A 584 27.86 -0.17 -6.99
CA MET A 584 28.05 -0.55 -5.58
C MET A 584 29.18 0.28 -4.97
N LEU A 585 28.88 0.91 -3.83
CA LEU A 585 29.89 1.44 -2.93
C LEU A 585 30.08 0.47 -1.76
N VAL A 586 31.28 -0.07 -1.64
CA VAL A 586 31.67 -1.01 -0.58
C VAL A 586 32.63 -0.29 0.37
N LYS A 587 32.36 -0.33 1.67
CA LYS A 587 33.33 -0.02 2.71
C LYS A 587 33.77 -1.33 3.37
N ALA A 588 35.04 -1.68 3.26
CA ALA A 588 35.59 -2.89 3.87
C ALA A 588 35.92 -2.70 5.38
N PRO A 589 36.08 -3.80 6.15
CA PRO A 589 36.40 -3.74 7.59
C PRO A 589 37.73 -3.06 7.91
N ASN A 590 38.70 -3.16 7.00
CA ASN A 590 40.01 -2.49 7.08
C ASN A 590 39.94 -0.95 6.89
N GLY A 591 38.76 -0.40 6.59
CA GLY A 591 38.55 1.03 6.35
C GLY A 591 38.75 1.49 4.91
N SER A 592 39.17 0.63 3.97
CA SER A 592 39.22 1.00 2.55
C SER A 592 37.83 1.00 1.91
N PHE A 593 37.58 1.95 1.03
CA PHE A 593 36.38 1.96 0.18
C PHE A 593 36.71 1.47 -1.23
N GLU A 594 35.73 0.88 -1.89
CA GLU A 594 35.79 0.45 -3.28
C GLU A 594 34.49 0.81 -4.00
N PHE A 595 34.62 1.34 -5.21
CA PHE A 595 33.50 1.61 -6.10
C PHE A 595 33.53 0.59 -7.24
N ILE A 596 32.55 -0.32 -7.23
CA ILE A 596 32.32 -1.32 -8.27
C ILE A 596 31.28 -0.75 -9.23
N ASP A 597 31.71 -0.45 -10.45
CA ASP A 597 30.87 -0.03 -11.57
C ASP A 597 30.56 -1.28 -12.42
N PHE A 598 29.32 -1.75 -12.31
CA PHE A 598 28.74 -2.83 -13.12
C PHE A 598 27.60 -2.28 -14.00
N ARG A 599 27.72 -1.01 -14.42
CA ARG A 599 26.82 -0.38 -15.38
C ARG A 599 26.90 -1.09 -16.72
N GLU A 600 25.77 -1.14 -17.40
CA GLU A 600 25.66 -1.68 -18.76
C GLU A 600 26.54 -0.89 -19.73
N THR A 601 27.12 -1.61 -20.70
CA THR A 601 27.86 -0.99 -21.80
C THR A 601 27.02 -1.02 -23.08
N ALA A 602 27.12 0.02 -23.90
CA ALA A 602 26.58 0.00 -25.25
C ALA A 602 27.21 -1.15 -26.08
N PRO A 603 26.42 -1.93 -26.85
CA PRO A 603 26.97 -2.97 -27.72
C PRO A 603 28.01 -2.43 -28.73
N ALA A 604 28.91 -3.29 -29.21
CA ALA A 604 29.96 -2.90 -30.16
C ALA A 604 29.43 -2.33 -31.50
N ALA A 605 28.17 -2.62 -31.82
CA ALA A 605 27.47 -2.11 -33.00
C ALA A 605 26.65 -0.81 -32.73
N ALA A 606 26.68 -0.26 -31.51
CA ALA A 606 26.07 1.03 -31.20
C ALA A 606 26.87 2.19 -31.82
N PHE A 607 26.21 3.27 -32.21
CA PHE A 607 26.84 4.47 -32.77
C PHE A 607 26.06 5.72 -32.35
N GLU A 608 26.69 6.88 -32.51
CA GLU A 608 26.20 8.17 -31.99
C GLU A 608 24.76 8.46 -32.43
N GLU A 609 24.50 8.40 -33.73
CA GLU A 609 23.25 8.84 -34.36
C GLU A 609 22.19 7.72 -34.46
N MET A 610 22.32 6.63 -33.66
CA MET A 610 21.50 5.43 -33.85
C MET A 610 20.01 5.60 -33.52
N PHE A 611 19.66 6.68 -32.80
CA PHE A 611 18.28 7.03 -32.44
C PHE A 611 17.76 8.33 -33.05
N ASP A 612 18.56 9.09 -33.82
CA ASP A 612 18.18 10.39 -34.42
C ASP A 612 16.84 10.35 -35.20
N ASN A 613 16.54 9.22 -35.84
CA ASN A 613 15.32 9.04 -36.63
C ASN A 613 14.15 8.43 -35.82
N ASN A 614 14.39 7.91 -34.62
CA ASN A 614 13.39 7.25 -33.78
C ASN A 614 13.87 7.14 -32.32
N THR A 615 13.58 8.17 -31.52
CA THR A 615 13.90 8.21 -30.07
C THR A 615 13.20 7.10 -29.29
N ASP A 616 11.99 6.68 -29.69
CA ASP A 616 11.21 5.66 -28.97
C ASP A 616 11.92 4.28 -28.96
N ALA A 617 12.83 4.03 -29.92
CA ALA A 617 13.65 2.83 -29.96
C ALA A 617 14.76 2.77 -28.89
N ALA A 618 15.04 3.88 -28.20
CA ALA A 618 15.92 3.90 -27.03
C ALA A 618 15.20 3.35 -25.78
N THR A 619 13.88 3.51 -25.69
CA THR A 619 13.07 3.03 -24.54
C THR A 619 12.57 1.58 -24.69
N SER A 620 12.45 1.05 -25.92
CA SER A 620 11.74 -0.21 -26.16
C SER A 620 12.29 -1.06 -27.30
N GLY A 621 12.18 -2.37 -27.17
CA GLY A 621 12.73 -3.35 -28.12
C GLY A 621 14.23 -3.61 -27.91
N GLY A 622 14.81 -4.47 -28.74
CA GLY A 622 16.18 -4.97 -28.53
C GLY A 622 17.30 -3.94 -28.78
N LEU A 623 17.02 -2.80 -29.43
CA LEU A 623 18.00 -1.71 -29.60
C LEU A 623 18.24 -0.95 -28.30
N ALA A 624 17.23 -0.90 -27.43
CA ALA A 624 17.26 -0.24 -26.14
C ALA A 624 18.20 -0.93 -25.13
N SER A 625 18.48 -2.23 -25.31
CA SER A 625 19.19 -3.03 -24.32
C SER A 625 20.71 -2.89 -24.40
N GLY A 626 21.30 -2.30 -23.36
CA GLY A 626 22.72 -2.37 -23.07
C GLY A 626 23.14 -3.77 -22.57
N VAL A 627 24.45 -4.05 -22.62
CA VAL A 627 25.03 -5.34 -22.21
C VAL A 627 24.91 -5.50 -20.68
N PRO A 628 24.19 -6.51 -20.14
CA PRO A 628 23.90 -6.60 -18.71
C PRO A 628 25.13 -6.81 -17.82
N GLY A 629 25.30 -5.99 -16.79
CA GLY A 629 26.44 -6.02 -15.88
C GLY A 629 26.20 -6.60 -14.48
N GLU A 630 24.94 -6.61 -14.02
CA GLU A 630 24.52 -7.01 -12.67
C GLU A 630 25.23 -8.26 -12.14
N LEU A 631 25.24 -9.34 -12.93
CA LEU A 631 25.74 -10.64 -12.46
C LEU A 631 27.26 -10.66 -12.29
N ARG A 632 28.04 -9.94 -13.11
CA ARG A 632 29.49 -9.75 -12.86
C ARG A 632 29.75 -8.86 -11.65
N GLY A 633 28.91 -7.86 -11.39
CA GLY A 633 28.99 -7.04 -10.18
C GLY A 633 28.87 -7.88 -8.91
N LEU A 634 27.83 -8.72 -8.87
CA LEU A 634 27.56 -9.65 -7.77
C LEU A 634 28.64 -10.73 -7.62
N GLU A 635 29.10 -11.32 -8.72
CA GLU A 635 30.21 -12.28 -8.71
C GLU A 635 31.51 -11.66 -8.19
N TYR A 636 31.86 -10.44 -8.61
CA TYR A 636 33.04 -9.74 -8.12
C TYR A 636 32.96 -9.45 -6.62
N LEU A 637 31.82 -8.91 -6.17
CA LEU A 637 31.55 -8.60 -4.76
C LEU A 637 31.66 -9.86 -3.90
N HIS A 638 31.02 -10.95 -4.32
CA HIS A 638 31.03 -12.22 -3.60
C HIS A 638 32.42 -12.87 -3.57
N ASN A 639 33.12 -12.96 -4.70
CA ASN A 639 34.45 -13.58 -4.77
C ASN A 639 35.50 -12.84 -3.93
N LYS A 640 35.32 -11.53 -3.69
CA LYS A 640 36.28 -10.69 -2.97
C LYS A 640 35.95 -10.51 -1.50
N TYR A 641 34.66 -10.41 -1.17
CA TYR A 641 34.19 -10.07 0.18
C TYR A 641 33.27 -11.12 0.81
N GLY A 642 32.71 -12.07 0.07
CA GLY A 642 31.79 -13.08 0.62
C GLY A 642 32.48 -14.12 1.52
N SER A 643 31.72 -14.68 2.46
CA SER A 643 32.11 -15.76 3.38
C SER A 643 31.40 -17.08 3.10
N LEU A 644 30.23 -17.07 2.46
CA LEU A 644 29.44 -18.27 2.16
C LEU A 644 29.75 -18.82 0.75
N PRO A 645 29.34 -20.05 0.41
CA PRO A 645 29.40 -20.52 -0.98
C PRO A 645 28.37 -19.81 -1.86
N TRP A 646 28.76 -19.41 -3.08
CA TRP A 646 27.88 -18.76 -4.08
C TRP A 646 26.51 -19.45 -4.24
N SER A 647 26.50 -20.77 -4.36
CA SER A 647 25.26 -21.54 -4.47
C SER A 647 24.33 -21.37 -3.27
N THR A 648 24.85 -21.13 -2.05
CA THR A 648 24.04 -20.82 -0.85
C THR A 648 23.44 -19.41 -0.93
N VAL A 649 24.19 -18.46 -1.50
CA VAL A 649 23.82 -17.05 -1.73
C VAL A 649 22.88 -16.87 -2.94
N VAL A 650 22.71 -17.90 -3.79
CA VAL A 650 21.76 -17.92 -4.93
C VAL A 650 20.62 -18.93 -4.76
N GLN A 651 20.78 -19.95 -3.89
CA GLN A 651 19.82 -21.05 -3.71
C GLN A 651 18.36 -20.59 -3.58
N PRO A 652 18.03 -19.52 -2.84
CA PRO A 652 16.61 -19.30 -2.54
C PRO A 652 15.81 -18.24 -3.31
N ALA A 653 16.41 -17.40 -4.17
CA ALA A 653 15.60 -16.80 -5.25
C ALA A 653 15.24 -17.84 -6.30
N ILE A 654 16.03 -18.92 -6.46
CA ILE A 654 15.57 -20.11 -7.19
C ILE A 654 14.31 -20.65 -6.51
N GLN A 655 14.35 -20.88 -5.19
CA GLN A 655 13.19 -21.38 -4.44
C GLN A 655 11.98 -20.48 -4.65
N THR A 656 12.09 -19.17 -4.43
CA THR A 656 10.91 -18.32 -4.53
C THR A 656 10.46 -18.05 -5.96
N ALA A 657 11.36 -17.97 -6.95
CA ALA A 657 10.94 -17.92 -8.35
C ALA A 657 10.25 -19.22 -8.80
N ARG A 658 10.56 -20.37 -8.17
CA ARG A 658 10.00 -21.70 -8.49
C ARG A 658 8.69 -21.99 -7.75
N GLU A 659 8.66 -21.71 -6.45
CA GLU A 659 7.53 -21.95 -5.54
C GLU A 659 6.48 -20.81 -5.61
N GLY A 660 6.95 -19.59 -5.86
CA GLY A 660 6.15 -18.38 -5.99
C GLY A 660 6.08 -17.52 -4.73
N PHE A 661 5.57 -16.31 -4.88
CA PHE A 661 5.32 -15.35 -3.80
C PHE A 661 3.98 -14.63 -4.01
N PRO A 662 3.32 -14.11 -2.95
CA PRO A 662 2.08 -13.35 -3.09
C PRO A 662 2.33 -11.98 -3.75
N VAL A 663 1.49 -11.62 -4.71
CA VAL A 663 1.52 -10.33 -5.40
C VAL A 663 1.15 -9.21 -4.42
N GLY A 664 2.14 -8.38 -4.07
CA GLY A 664 2.01 -7.23 -3.17
C GLY A 664 1.35 -5.99 -3.79
N HIS A 665 1.08 -4.99 -2.96
CA HIS A 665 0.39 -3.76 -3.38
C HIS A 665 1.20 -2.97 -4.40
N ASP A 666 2.52 -2.91 -4.22
CA ASP A 666 3.38 -2.17 -5.12
C ASP A 666 3.50 -2.88 -6.48
N LEU A 667 3.58 -4.22 -6.51
CA LEU A 667 3.63 -4.97 -7.78
C LEU A 667 2.37 -4.71 -8.62
N VAL A 668 1.17 -4.67 -8.01
CA VAL A 668 -0.06 -4.27 -8.71
C VAL A 668 0.03 -2.82 -9.23
N ARG A 669 0.56 -1.89 -8.43
CA ARG A 669 0.78 -0.49 -8.81
C ARG A 669 1.70 -0.38 -10.02
N TYR A 670 2.87 -1.02 -9.99
CA TYR A 670 3.88 -0.93 -11.05
C TYR A 670 3.47 -1.69 -12.32
N MET A 671 2.77 -2.83 -12.23
CA MET A 671 2.16 -3.47 -13.40
C MET A 671 1.14 -2.54 -14.08
N LYS A 672 0.31 -1.84 -13.30
CA LYS A 672 -0.64 -0.85 -13.85
C LYS A 672 0.09 0.34 -14.49
N SER A 673 1.13 0.88 -13.84
CA SER A 673 1.92 2.00 -14.36
C SER A 673 2.68 1.65 -15.65
N ALA A 674 3.20 0.42 -15.78
CA ALA A 674 3.95 -0.01 -16.96
C ALA A 674 3.08 -0.21 -18.22
N VAL A 675 1.81 -0.61 -18.02
CA VAL A 675 0.82 -0.74 -19.10
C VAL A 675 0.20 0.62 -19.44
N GLY A 676 -0.09 1.45 -18.43
CA GLY A 676 -0.73 2.75 -18.62
C GLY A 676 -2.10 2.62 -19.30
N ASP A 677 -2.36 3.49 -20.27
CA ASP A 677 -3.55 3.44 -21.15
C ASP A 677 -3.30 2.65 -22.46
N GLY A 678 -2.16 1.94 -22.56
CA GLY A 678 -1.71 1.21 -23.75
C GLY A 678 -2.22 -0.24 -23.83
N GLU A 679 -1.64 -1.01 -24.76
CA GLU A 679 -1.88 -2.45 -24.84
C GLU A 679 -1.24 -3.17 -23.65
N ASP A 680 -2.00 -4.07 -23.01
CA ASP A 680 -1.60 -4.78 -21.80
C ASP A 680 -0.63 -5.94 -22.14
N PHE A 681 0.61 -5.61 -22.49
CA PHE A 681 1.65 -6.56 -22.89
C PHE A 681 1.87 -7.68 -21.86
N LEU A 682 1.65 -7.41 -20.56
CA LEU A 682 1.73 -8.41 -19.49
C LEU A 682 0.70 -9.55 -19.62
N SER A 683 -0.40 -9.31 -20.34
CA SER A 683 -1.45 -10.30 -20.61
C SER A 683 -1.57 -10.70 -22.09
N GLN A 684 -1.18 -9.83 -23.03
CA GLN A 684 -1.32 -10.08 -24.47
C GLN A 684 -0.08 -10.75 -25.10
N ASP A 685 1.13 -10.45 -24.63
CA ASP A 685 2.33 -11.16 -25.12
C ASP A 685 2.40 -12.55 -24.47
N PRO A 686 2.40 -13.65 -25.25
CA PRO A 686 2.43 -15.01 -24.71
C PRO A 686 3.61 -15.31 -23.78
N ASN A 687 4.75 -14.63 -23.96
CA ASN A 687 5.94 -14.84 -23.13
C ASN A 687 5.76 -14.23 -21.74
N TRP A 688 5.18 -13.03 -21.67
CA TRP A 688 4.87 -12.33 -20.43
C TRP A 688 3.67 -12.98 -19.72
N ALA A 689 2.63 -13.33 -20.46
CA ALA A 689 1.41 -13.94 -19.91
C ALA A 689 1.65 -15.25 -19.15
N LEU A 690 2.69 -16.03 -19.50
CA LEU A 690 3.09 -17.24 -18.75
C LEU A 690 3.41 -16.98 -17.28
N ASP A 691 3.91 -15.78 -16.96
CA ASP A 691 4.36 -15.42 -15.61
C ASP A 691 3.37 -14.45 -14.95
N PHE A 692 2.82 -13.50 -15.72
CA PHE A 692 1.99 -12.39 -15.21
C PHE A 692 0.49 -12.56 -15.44
N ALA A 693 0.05 -13.46 -16.32
CA ALA A 693 -1.36 -13.73 -16.62
C ALA A 693 -1.67 -15.22 -16.90
N PRO A 694 -1.18 -16.19 -16.09
CA PRO A 694 -1.21 -17.62 -16.42
C PRO A 694 -2.62 -18.20 -16.60
N ASN A 695 -3.63 -17.55 -16.01
CA ASN A 695 -5.05 -17.93 -16.12
C ASN A 695 -5.82 -17.12 -17.19
N GLY A 696 -5.13 -16.37 -18.06
CA GLY A 696 -5.72 -15.49 -19.07
C GLY A 696 -6.09 -14.08 -18.59
N THR A 697 -5.94 -13.81 -17.29
CA THR A 697 -6.06 -12.48 -16.68
C THR A 697 -4.81 -12.17 -15.88
N ARG A 698 -4.37 -10.91 -15.88
CA ARG A 698 -3.23 -10.46 -15.07
C ARG A 698 -3.46 -10.76 -13.58
N LEU A 699 -2.43 -11.24 -12.90
CA LEU A 699 -2.44 -11.53 -11.47
C LEU A 699 -2.77 -10.27 -10.64
N GLY A 700 -3.67 -10.43 -9.67
CA GLY A 700 -4.13 -9.39 -8.74
C GLY A 700 -3.47 -9.47 -7.36
N LEU A 701 -3.86 -8.56 -6.48
CA LEU A 701 -3.37 -8.50 -5.10
C LEU A 701 -3.65 -9.81 -4.36
N GLY A 702 -2.61 -10.44 -3.81
CA GLY A 702 -2.70 -11.70 -3.07
C GLY A 702 -2.66 -12.97 -3.92
N ASP A 703 -2.74 -12.88 -5.25
CA ASP A 703 -2.48 -14.03 -6.13
C ASP A 703 -1.00 -14.47 -6.00
N THR A 704 -0.70 -15.74 -6.29
CA THR A 704 0.70 -16.23 -6.29
C THR A 704 1.31 -16.13 -7.69
N ILE A 705 2.38 -15.35 -7.84
CA ILE A 705 3.18 -15.30 -9.07
C ILE A 705 4.32 -16.32 -9.00
N THR A 706 4.58 -17.03 -10.10
CA THR A 706 5.75 -17.95 -10.24
C THR A 706 6.53 -17.62 -11.50
N ARG A 707 7.86 -17.65 -11.44
CA ARG A 707 8.77 -17.40 -12.57
C ARG A 707 9.71 -18.59 -12.77
N LYS A 708 9.14 -19.76 -13.05
CA LYS A 708 9.86 -21.04 -13.06
C LYS A 708 11.06 -21.06 -14.04
N ARG A 709 10.90 -20.45 -15.22
CA ARG A 709 11.99 -20.30 -16.21
C ARG A 709 13.16 -19.47 -15.67
N TYR A 710 12.86 -18.47 -14.85
CA TYR A 710 13.85 -17.65 -14.16
C TYR A 710 14.54 -18.42 -13.03
N ALA A 711 13.80 -19.24 -12.29
CA ALA A 711 14.37 -20.15 -11.29
C ALA A 711 15.37 -21.13 -11.92
N ASP A 712 15.03 -21.77 -13.04
CA ASP A 712 15.91 -22.71 -13.75
C ASP A 712 17.19 -22.01 -14.26
N THR A 713 17.08 -20.74 -14.65
CA THR A 713 18.21 -19.88 -15.05
C THR A 713 19.12 -19.57 -13.84
N LEU A 714 18.54 -19.17 -12.71
CA LEU A 714 19.27 -18.94 -11.46
C LEU A 714 19.93 -20.24 -10.93
N GLU A 715 19.28 -21.39 -11.10
CA GLU A 715 19.83 -22.70 -10.71
C GLU A 715 21.02 -23.10 -11.58
N THR A 716 20.99 -22.77 -12.87
CA THR A 716 22.16 -22.92 -13.74
C THR A 716 23.30 -22.02 -13.25
N ILE A 717 23.03 -20.75 -12.95
CA ILE A 717 24.02 -19.77 -12.45
C ILE A 717 24.60 -20.15 -11.08
N ALA A 718 23.79 -20.75 -10.20
CA ALA A 718 24.24 -21.21 -8.88
C ALA A 718 25.21 -22.40 -8.98
N ASN A 719 25.04 -23.26 -9.99
CA ASN A 719 25.83 -24.47 -10.20
C ASN A 719 27.06 -24.25 -11.10
N GLU A 720 26.95 -23.39 -12.12
CA GLU A 720 27.97 -23.17 -13.16
C GLU A 720 28.71 -21.81 -13.03
N GLY A 721 28.28 -20.93 -12.12
CA GLY A 721 28.83 -19.57 -11.95
C GLY A 721 28.26 -18.54 -12.92
N ALA A 722 28.75 -17.29 -12.88
CA ALA A 722 28.21 -16.24 -13.76
C ALA A 722 28.56 -16.46 -15.24
N ASP A 723 29.65 -17.20 -15.54
CA ASP A 723 30.05 -17.55 -16.91
C ASP A 723 28.94 -18.25 -17.71
N ALA A 724 28.02 -18.96 -17.06
CA ALA A 724 26.87 -19.59 -17.71
C ALA A 724 25.86 -18.59 -18.30
N PHE A 725 25.82 -17.36 -17.77
CA PHE A 725 24.98 -16.25 -18.28
C PHE A 725 25.63 -15.56 -19.48
N TYR A 726 26.94 -15.27 -19.39
CA TYR A 726 27.72 -14.55 -20.40
C TYR A 726 28.21 -15.44 -21.56
N SER A 727 28.12 -16.77 -21.38
CA SER A 727 28.48 -17.76 -22.39
C SER A 727 27.41 -18.86 -22.50
N GLY A 728 27.73 -20.00 -23.10
CA GLY A 728 26.85 -21.17 -23.07
C GLY A 728 25.47 -21.00 -23.75
N ALA A 729 24.43 -21.50 -23.10
CA ALA A 729 23.07 -21.60 -23.64
C ALA A 729 22.15 -20.41 -23.27
N ILE A 730 22.36 -19.79 -22.11
CA ILE A 730 21.63 -18.60 -21.67
C ILE A 730 21.98 -17.44 -22.61
N ALA A 731 23.27 -17.14 -22.81
CA ALA A 731 23.73 -16.11 -23.74
C ALA A 731 23.16 -16.28 -25.16
N LYS A 732 23.20 -17.50 -25.71
CA LYS A 732 22.63 -17.80 -27.05
C LYS A 732 21.13 -17.53 -27.11
N THR A 733 20.39 -17.86 -26.07
CA THR A 733 18.94 -17.63 -26.03
C THR A 733 18.63 -16.14 -25.89
N MET A 734 19.40 -15.43 -25.05
CA MET A 734 19.30 -13.98 -24.87
C MET A 734 19.52 -13.23 -26.18
N ILE A 735 20.66 -13.45 -26.84
CA ILE A 735 21.01 -12.78 -28.09
C ILE A 735 19.99 -13.07 -29.20
N ASN A 736 19.54 -14.32 -29.34
CA ASN A 736 18.50 -14.66 -30.33
C ASN A 736 17.19 -13.88 -30.10
N ALA A 737 16.79 -13.67 -28.84
CA ALA A 737 15.56 -12.95 -28.53
C ALA A 737 15.73 -11.41 -28.65
N VAL A 738 16.88 -10.87 -28.22
CA VAL A 738 17.23 -9.45 -28.41
C VAL A 738 17.28 -9.10 -29.90
N GLN A 739 17.93 -9.93 -30.73
CA GLN A 739 18.00 -9.73 -32.19
C GLN A 739 16.63 -9.92 -32.87
N ALA A 740 15.80 -10.86 -32.40
CA ALA A 740 14.42 -10.99 -32.87
C ALA A 740 13.56 -9.75 -32.54
N ALA A 741 13.89 -9.05 -31.44
CA ALA A 741 13.32 -7.75 -31.08
C ALA A 741 14.05 -6.55 -31.73
N ASN A 742 14.73 -6.76 -32.86
CA ASN A 742 15.48 -5.74 -33.64
C ASN A 742 16.78 -5.21 -32.99
N GLY A 743 17.30 -5.85 -31.93
CA GLY A 743 18.54 -5.46 -31.26
C GLY A 743 19.82 -5.85 -32.00
N THR A 744 20.91 -5.12 -31.71
CA THR A 744 22.23 -5.29 -32.34
C THR A 744 23.25 -6.06 -31.50
N MET A 745 22.94 -6.33 -30.23
CA MET A 745 23.83 -7.05 -29.30
C MET A 745 24.22 -8.44 -29.84
N THR A 746 25.46 -8.84 -29.59
CA THR A 746 26.04 -10.11 -30.02
C THR A 746 26.53 -10.95 -28.83
N LEU A 747 26.85 -12.22 -29.09
CA LEU A 747 27.50 -13.10 -28.10
C LEU A 747 28.88 -12.60 -27.68
N GLU A 748 29.54 -11.79 -28.50
CA GLU A 748 30.88 -11.29 -28.23
C GLU A 748 30.84 -10.08 -27.30
N ASP A 749 29.78 -9.28 -27.37
CA ASP A 749 29.50 -8.21 -26.40
C ASP A 749 29.32 -8.78 -24.98
N LEU A 750 28.51 -9.82 -24.83
CA LEU A 750 28.31 -10.50 -23.54
C LEU A 750 29.62 -11.09 -22.98
N ARG A 751 30.44 -11.72 -23.81
CA ARG A 751 31.71 -12.33 -23.35
C ARG A 751 32.74 -11.32 -22.89
N ASN A 752 32.81 -10.17 -23.57
CA ASN A 752 33.82 -9.14 -23.32
C ASN A 752 33.37 -8.14 -22.23
N TYR A 753 32.15 -8.27 -21.71
CA TYR A 753 31.69 -7.46 -20.59
C TYR A 753 32.54 -7.73 -19.33
N THR A 754 33.02 -6.66 -18.70
CA THR A 754 33.77 -6.68 -17.44
C THR A 754 33.32 -5.52 -16.54
N VAL A 755 33.39 -5.71 -15.22
CA VAL A 755 33.17 -4.62 -14.25
C VAL A 755 34.37 -3.66 -14.24
N ALA A 756 34.11 -2.39 -14.00
CA ALA A 756 35.14 -1.39 -13.77
C ALA A 756 35.26 -1.12 -12.27
N ILE A 757 36.50 -0.99 -11.77
CA ILE A 757 36.75 -0.52 -10.41
C ILE A 757 37.26 0.91 -10.50
N ARG A 758 36.58 1.84 -9.82
CA ARG A 758 36.83 3.28 -9.94
C ARG A 758 37.20 3.91 -8.60
N ASN A 759 37.74 5.12 -8.65
CA ASN A 759 38.04 5.93 -7.47
C ASN A 759 36.74 6.38 -6.79
N VAL A 760 36.74 6.43 -5.46
CA VAL A 760 35.63 7.01 -4.69
C VAL A 760 35.78 8.53 -4.56
N SER A 761 34.65 9.21 -4.36
CA SER A 761 34.60 10.61 -3.97
C SER A 761 34.40 10.70 -2.46
N GLN A 762 35.12 11.58 -1.77
CA GLN A 762 35.02 11.72 -0.31
C GLN A 762 35.14 13.18 0.13
N ILE A 763 34.30 13.59 1.09
CA ILE A 763 34.30 14.92 1.71
C ILE A 763 34.23 14.82 3.24
N ASP A 764 34.66 15.87 3.92
CA ASP A 764 34.34 16.13 5.32
C ASP A 764 33.09 17.02 5.40
N TYR A 765 32.10 16.65 6.22
CA TYR A 765 30.83 17.35 6.39
C TYR A 765 30.36 17.23 7.84
N ARG A 766 30.15 18.36 8.54
CA ARG A 766 29.68 18.41 9.95
C ARG A 766 30.47 17.51 10.93
N GLY A 767 31.77 17.31 10.69
CA GLY A 767 32.60 16.41 11.50
C GLY A 767 32.46 14.92 11.18
N TYR A 768 31.72 14.55 10.13
CA TYR A 768 31.65 13.22 9.54
C TYR A 768 32.43 13.17 8.22
N LYS A 769 32.78 11.96 7.79
CA LYS A 769 33.35 11.68 6.47
C LYS A 769 32.31 10.99 5.61
N ILE A 770 31.91 11.65 4.53
CA ILE A 770 30.93 11.13 3.58
C ILE A 770 31.69 10.64 2.35
N THR A 771 31.49 9.36 2.01
CA THR A 771 32.05 8.74 0.81
C THR A 771 30.91 8.38 -0.14
N SER A 772 31.11 8.68 -1.43
CA SER A 772 30.20 8.31 -2.53
C SER A 772 30.99 7.96 -3.79
N THR A 773 30.29 7.78 -4.90
CA THR A 773 30.82 7.32 -6.19
C THR A 773 31.23 8.46 -7.10
N THR A 774 31.95 8.13 -8.17
CA THR A 774 32.40 9.04 -9.24
C THR A 774 31.68 8.72 -10.56
N ALA A 775 31.90 9.53 -11.59
CA ALA A 775 31.35 9.32 -12.91
C ALA A 775 31.66 7.89 -13.45
N PRO A 776 30.73 7.22 -14.15
CA PRO A 776 29.45 7.72 -14.67
C PRO A 776 28.29 7.72 -13.65
N SER A 777 28.55 7.51 -12.35
CA SER A 777 27.56 7.66 -11.28
C SER A 777 27.56 9.10 -10.74
N SER A 778 26.40 9.61 -10.28
CA SER A 778 26.23 11.00 -9.83
C SER A 778 26.59 11.25 -8.35
N GLY A 779 27.31 10.32 -7.71
CA GLY A 779 27.81 10.47 -6.33
C GLY A 779 28.57 11.79 -6.09
N ILE A 780 29.45 12.15 -7.02
CA ILE A 780 30.24 13.38 -7.03
C ILE A 780 29.38 14.66 -6.99
N VAL A 781 28.19 14.63 -7.58
CA VAL A 781 27.23 15.74 -7.58
C VAL A 781 26.70 15.96 -6.16
N ALA A 782 26.25 14.90 -5.49
CA ALA A 782 25.82 14.99 -4.09
C ALA A 782 26.95 15.44 -3.16
N MET A 783 28.20 15.03 -3.43
CA MET A 783 29.35 15.49 -2.65
C MET A 783 29.62 16.99 -2.84
N ASN A 784 29.48 17.52 -4.06
CA ASN A 784 29.57 18.96 -4.30
C ASN A 784 28.48 19.73 -3.53
N VAL A 785 27.21 19.32 -3.66
CA VAL A 785 26.09 19.98 -2.97
C VAL A 785 26.27 19.96 -1.46
N LEU A 786 26.57 18.80 -0.87
CA LEU A 786 26.82 18.70 0.58
C LEU A 786 28.03 19.53 1.00
N LYS A 787 29.11 19.59 0.21
CA LYS A 787 30.27 20.42 0.54
C LYS A 787 29.95 21.92 0.50
N VAL A 788 29.14 22.40 -0.44
CA VAL A 788 28.60 23.78 -0.48
C VAL A 788 27.76 24.07 0.77
N LEU A 789 26.83 23.17 1.10
CA LEU A 789 25.96 23.33 2.27
C LEU A 789 26.75 23.30 3.59
N GLY A 790 27.82 22.51 3.65
CA GLY A 790 28.71 22.43 4.82
C GLY A 790 29.45 23.72 5.15
N THR A 791 29.43 24.72 4.27
CA THR A 791 30.01 26.05 4.51
C THR A 791 29.11 26.99 5.32
N TYR A 792 27.81 26.68 5.45
CA TYR A 792 26.84 27.46 6.22
C TYR A 792 26.67 26.85 7.62
N ASP A 793 26.94 27.61 8.67
CA ASP A 793 26.89 27.12 10.06
C ASP A 793 25.46 26.97 10.59
N ASP A 794 24.50 27.68 10.01
CA ASP A 794 23.13 27.91 10.47
C ASP A 794 22.05 27.06 9.77
N LEU A 795 22.43 26.04 8.98
CA LEU A 795 21.45 25.26 8.21
C LEU A 795 20.55 24.40 9.09
N PHE A 796 19.25 24.46 8.79
CA PHE A 796 18.17 23.73 9.43
C PHE A 796 18.04 23.96 10.95
N GLU A 797 18.67 25.01 11.49
CA GLU A 797 18.28 25.58 12.78
C GLU A 797 16.80 26.00 12.75
N PRO A 798 16.04 25.91 13.86
CA PRO A 798 14.59 26.12 13.87
C PRO A 798 14.12 27.44 13.26
N ASP A 799 14.86 28.53 13.51
CA ASP A 799 14.52 29.87 13.00
C ASP A 799 14.93 30.08 11.52
N ASN A 800 15.63 29.12 10.91
CA ASN A 800 16.29 29.24 9.60
C ASN A 800 15.87 28.18 8.57
N ILE A 801 14.89 27.32 8.88
CA ILE A 801 14.43 26.20 8.01
C ILE A 801 14.08 26.67 6.60
N ASN A 802 13.39 27.81 6.47
CA ASN A 802 12.93 28.35 5.20
C ASN A 802 14.10 28.76 4.29
N LEU A 803 15.08 29.49 4.84
CA LEU A 803 16.28 29.90 4.11
C LEU A 803 17.21 28.72 3.84
N SER A 804 17.27 27.75 4.74
CA SER A 804 18.03 26.51 4.56
C SER A 804 17.49 25.67 3.41
N THR A 805 16.16 25.60 3.28
CA THR A 805 15.48 24.94 2.15
C THR A 805 15.80 25.66 0.83
N HIS A 806 15.80 26.99 0.81
CA HIS A 806 16.21 27.79 -0.35
C HIS A 806 17.68 27.56 -0.74
N ARG A 807 18.61 27.65 0.22
CA ARG A 807 20.05 27.39 0.00
C ARG A 807 20.32 25.96 -0.48
N MET A 808 19.57 24.97 0.03
CA MET A 808 19.64 23.58 -0.42
C MET A 808 19.24 23.44 -1.89
N ASP A 809 18.14 24.06 -2.30
CA ASP A 809 17.65 24.00 -3.68
C ASP A 809 18.60 24.72 -4.65
N GLU A 810 19.08 25.92 -4.30
CA GLU A 810 20.09 26.64 -5.09
C GLU A 810 21.39 25.84 -5.25
N ALA A 811 21.89 25.21 -4.18
CA ALA A 811 23.07 24.36 -4.24
C ALA A 811 22.83 23.11 -5.12
N ILE A 812 21.64 22.50 -5.03
CA ILE A 812 21.21 21.40 -5.91
C ILE A 812 21.25 21.86 -7.39
N ARG A 813 20.70 23.03 -7.72
CA ARG A 813 20.67 23.58 -9.08
C ARG A 813 22.08 23.78 -9.66
N PHE A 814 23.03 24.30 -8.87
CA PHE A 814 24.45 24.34 -9.27
C PHE A 814 25.07 22.95 -9.44
N GLY A 815 24.75 21.99 -8.55
CA GLY A 815 25.20 20.60 -8.67
C GLY A 815 24.75 19.93 -9.97
N TYR A 816 23.47 20.10 -10.36
CA TYR A 816 22.97 19.61 -11.66
C TYR A 816 23.59 20.36 -12.85
N GLY A 817 23.87 21.66 -12.73
CA GLY A 817 24.61 22.41 -13.75
C GLY A 817 26.03 21.86 -14.00
N LEU A 818 26.70 21.33 -12.96
CA LEU A 818 27.96 20.60 -13.12
C LEU A 818 27.75 19.19 -13.70
N ARG A 819 26.68 18.49 -13.29
CA ARG A 819 26.34 17.11 -13.74
C ARG A 819 26.27 16.99 -15.26
N THR A 820 25.80 18.01 -15.98
CA THR A 820 25.66 18.01 -17.45
C THR A 820 26.96 17.68 -18.21
N ASN A 821 28.12 17.80 -17.55
CA ASN A 821 29.44 17.63 -18.13
C ASN A 821 30.11 16.30 -17.76
N LEU A 822 29.42 15.47 -16.98
CA LEU A 822 29.87 14.13 -16.62
C LEU A 822 29.48 13.13 -17.73
N GLY A 823 30.31 12.12 -17.89
CA GLY A 823 30.07 10.95 -18.74
C GLY A 823 31.04 9.84 -18.33
N ASP A 824 31.19 8.79 -19.15
CA ASP A 824 32.11 7.69 -18.83
C ASP A 824 33.59 8.13 -18.87
N PRO A 825 34.34 8.07 -17.75
CA PRO A 825 35.78 8.38 -17.71
C PRO A 825 36.66 7.50 -18.60
N LEU A 826 36.15 6.38 -19.15
CA LEU A 826 36.88 5.57 -20.13
C LEU A 826 36.84 6.16 -21.56
N PHE A 827 36.00 7.16 -21.80
CA PHE A 827 35.76 7.78 -23.12
C PHE A 827 35.95 9.30 -23.14
N LEU A 828 36.17 9.92 -21.97
CA LEU A 828 36.36 11.36 -21.81
C LEU A 828 37.67 11.63 -21.08
N ASP A 829 38.55 12.39 -21.71
CA ASP A 829 39.77 12.87 -21.09
C ASP A 829 39.45 13.82 -19.91
N ASP A 830 40.39 13.95 -18.98
CA ASP A 830 40.35 14.88 -17.83
C ASP A 830 39.17 14.75 -16.85
N MET A 831 38.37 13.67 -16.91
CA MET A 831 37.22 13.47 -16.00
C MET A 831 37.62 13.38 -14.52
N ASP A 832 38.76 12.79 -14.19
CA ASP A 832 39.26 12.77 -12.81
C ASP A 832 39.62 14.18 -12.33
N GLU A 833 40.23 15.01 -13.19
CA GLU A 833 40.53 16.40 -12.86
C GLU A 833 39.26 17.25 -12.76
N TYR A 834 38.27 17.03 -13.63
CA TYR A 834 37.01 17.76 -13.59
C TYR A 834 36.26 17.49 -12.28
N GLN A 835 36.19 16.23 -11.85
CA GLN A 835 35.58 15.86 -10.58
C GLN A 835 36.37 16.38 -9.37
N ALA A 836 37.71 16.41 -9.45
CA ALA A 836 38.53 17.07 -8.44
C ALA A 836 38.27 18.59 -8.37
N ARG A 837 38.10 19.26 -9.52
CA ARG A 837 37.69 20.68 -9.59
C ARG A 837 36.30 20.91 -9.01
N MET A 838 35.33 20.03 -9.24
CA MET A 838 33.98 20.12 -8.63
C MET A 838 34.02 20.15 -7.09
N LEU A 839 35.04 19.56 -6.46
CA LEU A 839 35.22 19.56 -5.00
C LEU A 839 36.31 20.50 -4.50
N ALA A 840 36.98 21.25 -5.38
CA ALA A 840 38.01 22.21 -4.97
C ALA A 840 37.39 23.36 -4.17
N ASP A 841 38.03 23.77 -3.08
CA ASP A 841 37.49 24.79 -2.16
C ASP A 841 37.17 26.10 -2.90
N SER A 842 37.98 26.49 -3.90
CA SER A 842 37.71 27.64 -4.77
C SER A 842 36.40 27.57 -5.53
N THR A 843 35.98 26.38 -5.99
CA THR A 843 34.73 26.17 -6.72
C THR A 843 33.54 26.09 -5.76
N ILE A 844 33.76 25.56 -4.54
CA ILE A 844 32.75 25.59 -3.47
C ILE A 844 32.48 27.04 -3.02
N ASP A 845 33.53 27.84 -2.82
CA ASP A 845 33.43 29.26 -2.48
C ASP A 845 32.79 30.09 -3.61
N GLU A 846 33.10 29.78 -4.88
CA GLU A 846 32.47 30.40 -6.05
C GLU A 846 30.97 30.10 -6.10
N ILE A 847 30.56 28.84 -5.98
CA ILE A 847 29.14 28.44 -5.93
C ILE A 847 28.45 29.13 -4.76
N ARG A 848 29.04 29.08 -3.55
CA ARG A 848 28.50 29.76 -2.37
C ARG A 848 28.32 31.27 -2.59
N GLY A 849 29.30 31.93 -3.21
CA GLY A 849 29.25 33.35 -3.54
C GLY A 849 28.18 33.71 -4.58
N ASN A 850 27.81 32.76 -5.44
CA ASN A 850 26.76 32.92 -6.45
C ASN A 850 25.36 32.55 -5.92
N ILE A 851 25.22 31.89 -4.76
CA ILE A 851 23.92 31.62 -4.13
C ILE A 851 23.40 32.92 -3.49
N SER A 852 22.38 33.50 -4.12
CA SER A 852 21.65 34.64 -3.56
C SER A 852 20.62 34.16 -2.55
N ASP A 853 20.76 34.56 -1.28
CA ASP A 853 19.72 34.29 -0.28
C ASP A 853 18.36 34.88 -0.71
N PHE A 854 18.33 36.01 -1.45
CA PHE A 854 17.11 36.79 -1.71
C PHE A 854 16.27 36.34 -2.91
N ALA A 855 16.82 35.56 -3.84
CA ALA A 855 16.10 35.10 -5.03
C ALA A 855 16.82 33.92 -5.72
N THR A 856 16.06 33.03 -6.35
CA THR A 856 16.56 32.13 -7.39
C THR A 856 16.96 32.90 -8.65
N GLN A 857 17.80 32.31 -9.48
CA GLN A 857 18.34 32.90 -10.70
C GLN A 857 17.76 32.22 -11.95
N ASP A 858 17.94 32.85 -13.11
CA ASP A 858 17.67 32.21 -14.40
C ASP A 858 18.56 30.98 -14.60
N VAL A 859 18.06 29.96 -15.29
CA VAL A 859 18.77 28.66 -15.48
C VAL A 859 20.19 28.83 -16.04
N SER A 860 20.39 29.84 -16.91
CA SER A 860 21.69 30.18 -17.51
C SER A 860 22.77 30.59 -16.50
N ALA A 861 22.42 30.89 -15.25
CA ALA A 861 23.39 31.15 -14.18
C ALA A 861 24.02 29.86 -13.63
N TYR A 862 23.28 28.74 -13.65
CA TYR A 862 23.75 27.43 -13.18
C TYR A 862 24.31 26.59 -14.32
N ASP A 863 23.72 26.69 -15.51
CA ASP A 863 24.24 26.10 -16.74
C ASP A 863 24.27 27.13 -17.89
N PRO A 864 25.40 27.83 -18.09
CA PRO A 864 25.55 28.81 -19.15
C PRO A 864 25.71 28.21 -20.55
N ARG A 865 25.85 26.87 -20.67
CA ARG A 865 25.96 26.20 -21.98
C ARG A 865 24.63 25.72 -22.54
N GLY A 866 23.58 25.65 -21.73
CA GLY A 866 22.26 25.22 -22.18
C GLY A 866 22.22 23.72 -22.50
N ILE A 867 22.93 22.90 -21.73
CA ILE A 867 22.98 21.44 -21.85
C ILE A 867 21.87 20.84 -20.98
N GLU A 868 21.09 19.92 -21.55
CA GLU A 868 19.98 19.31 -20.82
C GLU A 868 20.43 18.30 -19.76
N SER A 869 19.65 18.22 -18.68
CA SER A 869 19.71 17.13 -17.71
C SER A 869 18.60 16.15 -18.03
N LEU A 870 18.96 14.93 -18.46
CA LEU A 870 18.00 13.87 -18.76
C LEU A 870 17.25 13.42 -17.49
N GLU A 871 15.93 13.28 -17.61
CA GLU A 871 15.10 12.60 -16.61
C GLU A 871 15.25 11.08 -16.78
N THR A 872 16.23 10.50 -16.09
CA THR A 872 16.41 9.04 -16.03
C THR A 872 15.36 8.45 -15.09
N PRO A 873 14.58 7.42 -15.45
CA PRO A 873 13.58 6.79 -14.58
C PRO A 873 14.12 5.57 -13.78
N GLY A 874 13.20 4.82 -13.16
CA GLY A 874 13.30 3.46 -12.55
C GLY A 874 14.62 2.92 -11.97
N THR A 875 14.57 2.38 -10.75
CA THR A 875 15.76 1.89 -10.02
C THR A 875 15.33 1.07 -8.79
N SER A 876 16.21 0.25 -8.22
CA SER A 876 16.09 -0.25 -6.84
C SER A 876 17.36 0.03 -6.03
N HIS A 877 17.21 0.34 -4.73
CA HIS A 877 18.32 0.55 -3.79
C HIS A 877 18.33 -0.51 -2.69
N LEU A 878 19.55 -0.85 -2.24
CA LEU A 878 19.89 -1.81 -1.21
C LEU A 878 20.99 -1.23 -0.31
N ALA A 879 20.80 -1.31 1.00
CA ALA A 879 21.82 -1.09 2.01
C ALA A 879 22.02 -2.36 2.85
N THR A 880 23.27 -2.75 3.09
CA THR A 880 23.64 -3.83 4.02
C THR A 880 24.86 -3.44 4.85
N ILE A 881 24.93 -3.94 6.09
CA ILE A 881 26.08 -3.76 6.99
C ILE A 881 26.16 -4.92 8.00
N ASP A 882 27.36 -5.25 8.45
CA ASP A 882 27.59 -6.25 9.50
C ASP A 882 28.44 -5.72 10.67
N HIS A 883 28.53 -6.52 11.72
CA HIS A 883 29.32 -6.27 12.93
C HIS A 883 30.84 -6.08 12.70
N THR A 884 31.38 -6.49 11.55
CA THR A 884 32.78 -6.25 11.19
C THR A 884 33.00 -4.84 10.62
N GLY A 885 31.92 -4.12 10.32
CA GLY A 885 31.96 -2.81 9.68
C GLY A 885 32.20 -2.90 8.17
N LEU A 886 31.99 -4.06 7.55
CA LEU A 886 31.74 -4.19 6.12
C LEU A 886 30.34 -3.62 5.83
N ALA A 887 30.26 -2.67 4.91
CA ALA A 887 29.00 -2.03 4.52
C ALA A 887 28.92 -1.90 3.00
N VAL A 888 27.74 -2.12 2.43
CA VAL A 888 27.47 -2.00 1.00
C VAL A 888 26.25 -1.12 0.79
N SER A 889 26.39 -0.07 -0.03
CA SER A 889 25.26 0.65 -0.61
C SER A 889 25.25 0.35 -2.12
N ALA A 890 24.21 -0.34 -2.57
CA ALA A 890 24.08 -0.86 -3.93
C ALA A 890 22.83 -0.28 -4.61
N ILE A 891 23.00 0.23 -5.82
CA ILE A 891 21.92 0.71 -6.68
C ILE A 891 21.96 -0.13 -7.96
N THR A 892 20.83 -0.74 -8.28
CA THR A 892 20.61 -1.64 -9.42
C THR A 892 19.46 -1.12 -10.27
N THR A 893 19.48 -1.37 -11.58
CA THR A 893 18.35 -1.03 -12.44
C THR A 893 18.25 -1.90 -13.69
N ILE A 894 17.10 -1.85 -14.34
CA ILE A 894 16.87 -2.19 -15.76
C ILE A 894 16.36 -0.96 -16.56
N ASN A 895 16.58 0.23 -16.01
CA ASN A 895 16.00 1.53 -16.34
C ASN A 895 14.47 1.61 -16.16
N LEU A 896 13.68 1.71 -17.24
CA LEU A 896 12.22 1.90 -17.18
C LEU A 896 11.50 0.72 -16.51
N LEU A 897 10.21 0.92 -16.20
CA LEU A 897 9.36 -0.16 -15.70
C LEU A 897 9.31 -1.32 -16.70
N PHE A 898 9.89 -2.46 -16.30
CA PHE A 898 10.10 -3.67 -17.13
C PHE A 898 11.09 -3.48 -18.30
N GLY A 899 11.99 -2.49 -18.18
CA GLY A 899 13.07 -2.20 -19.12
C GLY A 899 12.59 -2.00 -20.55
N SER A 900 13.29 -2.64 -21.50
CA SER A 900 12.97 -2.58 -22.93
C SER A 900 11.68 -3.32 -23.34
N LYS A 901 10.96 -3.90 -22.37
CA LYS A 901 9.80 -4.80 -22.54
C LYS A 901 10.14 -6.12 -23.29
N VAL A 902 11.43 -6.42 -23.46
CA VAL A 902 11.92 -7.69 -24.01
C VAL A 902 12.11 -8.71 -22.89
N LEU A 903 11.25 -9.73 -22.85
CA LEU A 903 11.40 -10.92 -22.00
C LEU A 903 12.02 -12.07 -22.80
N ILE A 904 13.14 -12.62 -22.33
CA ILE A 904 13.82 -13.73 -23.01
C ILE A 904 13.02 -15.03 -22.82
N PRO A 905 12.41 -15.62 -23.89
CA PRO A 905 11.32 -16.58 -23.72
C PRO A 905 11.65 -17.83 -22.90
N LYS A 906 12.84 -18.43 -23.04
CA LYS A 906 13.19 -19.68 -22.34
C LYS A 906 13.75 -19.47 -20.94
N THR A 907 14.27 -18.30 -20.62
CA THR A 907 14.98 -18.01 -19.35
C THR A 907 14.20 -17.07 -18.43
N GLY A 908 13.17 -16.37 -18.93
CA GLY A 908 12.38 -15.43 -18.14
C GLY A 908 13.18 -14.20 -17.67
N ILE A 909 14.34 -13.92 -18.28
CA ILE A 909 15.14 -12.71 -18.04
C ILE A 909 14.42 -11.53 -18.70
N ILE A 910 14.28 -10.42 -17.97
CA ILE A 910 13.81 -9.13 -18.50
C ILE A 910 15.05 -8.31 -18.84
N MET A 911 15.10 -7.72 -20.03
CA MET A 911 16.22 -6.90 -20.49
C MET A 911 16.04 -5.42 -20.16
N ASN A 912 17.12 -4.75 -19.77
CA ASN A 912 17.16 -3.30 -19.59
C ASN A 912 16.81 -2.50 -20.87
N ASN A 913 16.52 -1.20 -20.68
CA ASN A 913 16.56 -0.18 -21.73
C ASN A 913 17.66 0.88 -21.45
N GLU A 914 18.84 0.48 -20.96
CA GLU A 914 19.84 1.43 -20.48
C GLU A 914 20.44 2.32 -21.58
N MET A 915 20.22 2.01 -22.86
CA MET A 915 20.62 2.88 -23.97
C MET A 915 19.86 4.22 -24.00
N ASP A 916 18.73 4.30 -23.30
CA ASP A 916 17.90 5.51 -23.09
C ASP A 916 18.58 6.58 -22.23
N ASP A 917 19.50 6.17 -21.33
CA ASP A 917 20.24 7.11 -20.47
C ASP A 917 21.38 7.84 -21.22
N PHE A 918 21.63 7.54 -22.49
CA PHE A 918 22.54 8.31 -23.34
C PHE A 918 21.87 9.55 -23.94
N SER A 919 22.66 10.61 -24.11
CA SER A 919 22.26 11.74 -24.93
C SER A 919 22.14 11.33 -26.40
N ILE A 920 21.03 11.70 -27.04
CA ILE A 920 20.78 11.48 -28.47
C ILE A 920 21.15 12.78 -29.22
N PRO A 921 21.98 12.76 -30.28
CA PRO A 921 22.28 13.94 -31.08
C PRO A 921 21.03 14.58 -31.70
N ASN A 922 21.09 15.88 -31.98
CA ASN A 922 20.08 16.63 -32.73
C ASN A 922 18.65 16.69 -32.14
N SER A 923 18.34 15.95 -31.06
CA SER A 923 17.15 16.18 -30.24
C SER A 923 17.36 17.36 -29.31
N SER A 924 16.35 18.19 -29.08
CA SER A 924 16.35 19.17 -28.00
C SER A 924 15.07 18.99 -27.19
N ASN A 925 15.14 19.09 -25.87
CA ASN A 925 13.93 19.16 -25.07
C ASN A 925 13.09 20.41 -25.38
N SER A 926 11.89 20.46 -24.82
CA SER A 926 10.89 21.52 -25.09
C SER A 926 11.32 22.94 -24.72
N PHE A 927 12.48 23.13 -24.07
CA PHE A 927 13.04 24.43 -23.69
C PHE A 927 14.23 24.85 -24.57
N GLY A 928 14.61 24.03 -25.56
CA GLY A 928 15.69 24.35 -26.51
C GLY A 928 17.11 24.10 -25.99
N TYR A 929 17.24 23.34 -24.90
CA TYR A 929 18.55 22.88 -24.39
C TYR A 929 19.07 21.76 -25.29
N VAL A 930 20.40 21.68 -25.41
CA VAL A 930 21.09 20.70 -26.26
C VAL A 930 21.50 19.45 -25.47
N PRO A 931 21.60 18.29 -26.12
CA PRO A 931 22.09 17.06 -25.49
C PRO A 931 23.51 17.20 -24.96
N SER A 932 23.86 16.46 -23.92
CA SER A 932 25.24 16.43 -23.42
C SER A 932 26.15 15.61 -24.33
N GLU A 933 27.07 16.28 -25.03
CA GLU A 933 28.09 15.63 -25.85
C GLU A 933 28.94 14.63 -25.03
N ALA A 934 29.20 14.96 -23.76
CA ALA A 934 29.92 14.10 -22.82
C ALA A 934 29.21 12.73 -22.65
N ASN A 935 27.89 12.68 -22.82
CA ASN A 935 27.05 11.50 -22.69
C ASN A 935 26.49 10.98 -24.04
N PHE A 936 27.12 11.29 -25.19
CA PHE A 936 26.75 10.66 -26.47
C PHE A 936 27.11 9.18 -26.54
N ILE A 937 26.33 8.42 -27.31
CA ILE A 937 26.48 6.97 -27.54
C ILE A 937 27.82 6.66 -28.23
N ARG A 938 28.54 5.66 -27.72
CA ARG A 938 29.77 5.09 -28.32
C ARG A 938 29.83 3.58 -28.06
N PRO A 939 30.39 2.76 -28.98
CA PRO A 939 30.63 1.34 -28.74
C PRO A 939 31.36 1.09 -27.39
N GLY A 940 30.81 0.23 -26.54
CA GLY A 940 31.43 -0.15 -25.25
C GLY A 940 31.36 0.88 -24.13
N LYS A 941 30.84 2.09 -24.37
CA LYS A 941 30.68 3.16 -23.37
C LYS A 941 29.54 2.86 -22.40
N ARG A 942 29.63 3.39 -21.18
CA ARG A 942 28.57 3.33 -20.16
C ARG A 942 27.77 4.65 -20.14
N PRO A 943 26.43 4.62 -20.02
CA PRO A 943 25.63 5.84 -19.92
C PRO A 943 25.76 6.48 -18.53
N LEU A 944 25.68 7.81 -18.48
CA LEU A 944 25.62 8.59 -17.24
C LEU A 944 24.39 8.19 -16.42
N SER A 945 24.53 8.05 -15.10
CA SER A 945 23.46 7.65 -14.20
C SER A 945 23.29 8.61 -13.03
N SER A 946 22.04 8.81 -12.62
CA SER A 946 21.64 9.57 -11.42
C SER A 946 21.89 8.81 -10.10
N SER A 947 22.32 7.54 -10.19
CA SER A 947 22.70 6.71 -9.05
C SER A 947 23.65 7.45 -8.10
N THR A 948 23.36 7.40 -6.79
CA THR A 948 24.14 8.05 -5.73
C THR A 948 24.15 7.18 -4.46
N PRO A 949 24.88 6.05 -4.44
CA PRO A 949 25.10 5.29 -3.21
C PRO A 949 26.11 6.04 -2.33
N ALA A 950 25.83 6.15 -1.03
CA ALA A 950 26.66 6.90 -0.09
C ALA A 950 26.81 6.17 1.26
N ILE A 951 27.98 6.33 1.88
CA ILE A 951 28.29 5.82 3.22
C ILE A 951 28.90 6.96 4.03
N VAL A 952 28.30 7.25 5.19
CA VAL A 952 28.76 8.23 6.17
C VAL A 952 29.51 7.50 7.28
N THR A 953 30.70 8.01 7.62
CA THR A 953 31.56 7.47 8.69
C THR A 953 31.91 8.55 9.71
N HIS A 954 32.13 8.15 10.94
CA HIS A 954 32.75 8.98 11.96
C HIS A 954 34.25 9.17 11.65
N PRO A 955 34.94 10.19 12.22
CA PRO A 955 36.37 10.42 11.99
C PRO A 955 37.30 9.26 12.37
N ASN A 956 36.84 8.35 13.24
CA ASN A 956 37.55 7.12 13.63
C ASN A 956 37.40 5.96 12.60
N GLY A 957 36.64 6.15 11.52
CA GLY A 957 36.39 5.15 10.47
C GLY A 957 35.21 4.21 10.72
N THR A 958 34.50 4.30 11.86
CA THR A 958 33.27 3.52 12.09
C THR A 958 32.12 4.08 11.26
N VAL A 959 31.26 3.20 10.73
CA VAL A 959 30.08 3.62 9.96
C VAL A 959 29.08 4.31 10.88
N PHE A 960 28.47 5.40 10.39
CA PHE A 960 27.37 6.11 11.03
C PHE A 960 26.06 5.86 10.28
N PHE A 961 26.07 5.99 8.95
CA PHE A 961 24.88 5.91 8.13
C PHE A 961 25.20 5.32 6.74
N VAL A 962 24.34 4.45 6.23
CA VAL A 962 24.39 3.90 4.87
C VAL A 962 23.14 4.39 4.16
N ALA A 963 23.31 5.07 3.03
CA ALA A 963 22.24 5.77 2.33
C ALA A 963 22.28 5.55 0.82
N GLY A 964 21.13 5.72 0.21
CA GLY A 964 20.90 5.76 -1.22
C GLY A 964 19.40 5.89 -1.49
N SER A 965 19.04 5.90 -2.77
CA SER A 965 17.64 5.95 -3.18
C SER A 965 17.47 5.28 -4.53
N ALA A 966 16.24 4.85 -4.78
CA ALA A 966 15.69 4.66 -6.12
C ALA A 966 14.79 5.85 -6.51
N GLY A 967 14.40 5.91 -7.78
CA GLY A 967 13.62 7.03 -8.34
C GLY A 967 14.35 7.87 -9.39
N GLY A 968 15.32 7.28 -10.10
CA GLY A 968 15.88 7.92 -11.29
C GLY A 968 16.66 9.21 -11.00
N SER A 969 16.36 10.30 -11.71
CA SER A 969 16.95 11.63 -11.46
C SER A 969 16.81 12.07 -10.00
N ARG A 970 15.73 11.67 -9.32
CA ARG A 970 15.43 12.04 -7.92
C ARG A 970 16.36 11.40 -6.89
N ILE A 971 17.22 10.46 -7.30
CA ILE A 971 18.14 9.76 -6.39
C ILE A 971 19.13 10.72 -5.74
N ILE A 972 19.69 11.66 -6.49
CA ILE A 972 20.69 12.62 -6.00
C ILE A 972 20.07 13.45 -4.86
N THR A 973 18.92 14.08 -5.10
CA THR A 973 18.28 14.97 -4.11
C THR A 973 17.73 14.19 -2.91
N ALA A 974 17.21 12.98 -3.11
CA ALA A 974 16.75 12.12 -2.02
C ALA A 974 17.92 11.68 -1.11
N THR A 975 19.06 11.27 -1.67
CA THR A 975 20.24 10.89 -0.88
C THR A 975 20.81 12.08 -0.10
N ILE A 976 20.86 13.28 -0.70
CA ILE A 976 21.29 14.52 -0.01
C ILE A 976 20.40 14.81 1.20
N GLN A 977 19.07 14.84 1.01
CA GLN A 977 18.11 15.11 2.10
C GLN A 977 18.21 14.06 3.22
N ASN A 978 18.27 12.76 2.88
CA ASN A 978 18.42 11.70 3.89
C ASN A 978 19.71 11.82 4.72
N ILE A 979 20.81 12.25 4.11
CA ILE A 979 22.07 12.51 4.82
C ILE A 979 21.93 13.71 5.76
N ILE A 980 21.33 14.82 5.30
CA ILE A 980 21.08 16.02 6.12
C ILE A 980 20.18 15.68 7.32
N HIS A 981 19.07 14.96 7.11
CA HIS A 981 18.17 14.54 8.18
C HIS A 981 18.87 13.65 9.23
N ALA A 982 19.80 12.78 8.81
CA ALA A 982 20.55 11.92 9.72
C ALA A 982 21.71 12.64 10.43
N VAL A 983 22.37 13.59 9.77
CA VAL A 983 23.61 14.25 10.23
C VAL A 983 23.34 15.58 10.94
N ASP A 984 22.57 16.49 10.34
CA ASP A 984 22.26 17.82 10.88
C ASP A 984 21.09 17.76 11.86
N GLU A 985 19.99 17.07 11.51
CA GLU A 985 18.83 16.93 12.40
C GLU A 985 18.94 15.74 13.39
N GLY A 986 19.91 14.84 13.18
CA GLY A 986 20.19 13.72 14.09
C GLY A 986 19.14 12.59 14.11
N LEU A 987 18.24 12.53 13.13
CA LEU A 987 17.06 11.67 13.09
C LEU A 987 17.38 10.17 12.88
N SER A 988 16.50 9.28 13.30
CA SER A 988 16.61 7.84 13.00
C SER A 988 16.53 7.57 11.49
N ALA A 989 16.90 6.35 11.06
CA ALA A 989 16.76 5.94 9.67
C ALA A 989 15.29 6.05 9.21
N ALA A 990 14.34 5.60 10.04
CA ALA A 990 12.92 5.67 9.73
C ALA A 990 12.39 7.12 9.65
N GLU A 991 12.77 7.99 10.57
CA GLU A 991 12.37 9.40 10.57
C GLU A 991 12.96 10.17 9.38
N SER A 992 14.25 9.94 9.06
CA SER A 992 14.92 10.55 7.91
C SER A 992 14.23 10.18 6.60
N LEU A 993 13.86 8.91 6.42
CA LEU A 993 13.11 8.46 5.25
C LEU A 993 11.68 9.03 5.21
N ALA A 994 11.03 9.22 6.36
CA ALA A 994 9.66 9.72 6.45
C ALA A 994 9.49 11.22 6.18
N LYS A 995 10.57 12.01 6.27
CA LYS A 995 10.55 13.46 5.96
C LYS A 995 10.02 13.74 4.55
N PRO A 996 9.20 14.79 4.35
CA PRO A 996 8.71 15.17 3.04
C PRO A 996 9.87 15.65 2.16
N ARG A 997 9.84 15.35 0.86
CA ARG A 997 10.97 15.63 -0.04
C ARG A 997 10.70 16.76 -1.01
N LEU A 998 11.76 17.51 -1.31
CA LEU A 998 11.86 18.35 -2.49
C LEU A 998 12.76 17.72 -3.57
N HIS A 999 12.62 18.21 -4.81
CA HIS A 999 13.51 17.86 -5.91
C HIS A 999 13.44 18.91 -7.02
N ASP A 1000 14.60 19.44 -7.37
CA ASP A 1000 14.91 20.17 -8.60
C ASP A 1000 16.06 19.41 -9.31
N GLN A 1001 16.05 19.39 -10.65
CA GLN A 1001 17.07 18.78 -11.51
C GLN A 1001 17.60 19.75 -12.59
N LEU A 1002 17.49 21.06 -12.30
CA LEU A 1002 17.74 22.24 -13.11
C LEU A 1002 16.79 22.41 -14.32
N ILE A 1003 16.60 21.35 -15.12
CA ILE A 1003 15.71 21.32 -16.27
C ILE A 1003 14.80 20.08 -16.19
N PRO A 1004 13.46 20.21 -16.30
CA PRO A 1004 12.69 21.45 -16.48
C PRO A 1004 12.79 22.42 -15.29
N ASN A 1005 12.69 23.73 -15.54
CA ASN A 1005 12.89 24.77 -14.51
C ASN A 1005 11.69 24.90 -13.56
N TYR A 1006 11.53 23.91 -12.69
CA TYR A 1006 10.64 23.94 -11.53
C TYR A 1006 11.20 23.06 -10.41
N VAL A 1007 10.97 23.49 -9.18
CA VAL A 1007 11.20 22.67 -7.98
C VAL A 1007 9.91 21.95 -7.61
N THR A 1008 10.01 20.64 -7.37
CA THR A 1008 8.89 19.78 -6.93
C THR A 1008 8.90 19.58 -5.42
N PHE A 1009 7.73 19.65 -4.80
CA PHE A 1009 7.52 19.36 -3.38
C PHE A 1009 6.43 18.30 -3.19
N GLU A 1010 6.65 17.30 -2.34
CA GLU A 1010 5.59 16.36 -1.94
C GLU A 1010 4.44 17.08 -1.21
N TYR A 1011 3.18 16.67 -1.38
CA TYR A 1011 2.01 17.30 -0.72
C TYR A 1011 2.06 17.40 0.81
N THR A 1012 2.97 16.69 1.47
CA THR A 1012 3.20 16.71 2.92
C THR A 1012 4.32 17.67 3.35
N TYR A 1013 4.93 18.41 2.42
CA TYR A 1013 5.90 19.46 2.73
C TYR A 1013 5.20 20.67 3.38
N ASP A 1014 5.95 21.41 4.21
CA ASP A 1014 5.40 22.56 4.91
C ASP A 1014 5.00 23.71 3.97
N ASN A 1015 3.80 24.26 4.18
CA ASN A 1015 3.21 25.28 3.33
C ASN A 1015 3.87 26.66 3.50
N GLU A 1016 4.39 26.99 4.69
CA GLU A 1016 5.05 28.28 4.96
C GLU A 1016 6.43 28.31 4.29
N THR A 1017 7.17 27.20 4.39
CA THR A 1017 8.42 26.96 3.66
C THR A 1017 8.21 27.06 2.16
N VAL A 1018 7.18 26.41 1.61
CA VAL A 1018 6.90 26.45 0.17
C VAL A 1018 6.37 27.81 -0.30
N ALA A 1019 5.67 28.58 0.56
CA ALA A 1019 5.33 29.97 0.28
C ALA A 1019 6.59 30.85 0.21
N PHE A 1020 7.52 30.70 1.16
CA PHE A 1020 8.80 31.40 1.17
C PHE A 1020 9.63 31.10 -0.09
N MET A 1021 9.67 29.86 -0.56
CA MET A 1021 10.34 29.50 -1.82
C MET A 1021 9.76 30.30 -3.01
N LYS A 1022 8.42 30.42 -3.10
CA LYS A 1022 7.75 31.23 -4.15
C LYS A 1022 8.07 32.72 -4.02
N GLU A 1023 8.18 33.26 -2.80
CA GLU A 1023 8.59 34.65 -2.57
C GLU A 1023 10.03 34.91 -3.04
N ARG A 1024 10.90 33.89 -2.98
CA ARG A 1024 12.26 33.90 -3.57
C ARG A 1024 12.27 33.59 -5.08
N GLY A 1025 11.12 33.54 -5.74
CA GLY A 1025 10.99 33.39 -7.19
C GLY A 1025 10.96 31.94 -7.70
N HIS A 1026 11.01 30.94 -6.82
CA HIS A 1026 11.01 29.54 -7.23
C HIS A 1026 9.71 29.12 -7.91
N ASN A 1027 9.84 28.44 -9.05
CA ASN A 1027 8.71 27.88 -9.78
C ASN A 1027 8.28 26.55 -9.13
N VAL A 1028 7.39 26.64 -8.15
CA VAL A 1028 6.96 25.50 -7.32
C VAL A 1028 5.87 24.67 -7.97
N THR A 1029 6.11 23.36 -8.06
CA THR A 1029 5.11 22.34 -8.42
C THR A 1029 4.87 21.36 -7.26
N TRP A 1030 3.60 21.07 -6.95
CA TRP A 1030 3.25 20.08 -5.93
C TRP A 1030 3.03 18.69 -6.53
N ILE A 1031 3.64 17.66 -5.95
CA ILE A 1031 3.57 16.26 -6.41
C ILE A 1031 3.05 15.31 -5.32
N ALA A 1032 2.52 14.18 -5.76
CA ALA A 1032 2.16 13.07 -4.87
C ALA A 1032 3.41 12.46 -4.23
N THR A 1033 3.25 11.91 -3.02
CA THR A 1033 4.34 11.23 -2.32
C THR A 1033 4.81 9.97 -3.04
N GLY A 1034 6.10 9.68 -2.95
CA GLY A 1034 6.67 8.38 -3.35
C GLY A 1034 7.11 8.33 -4.81
N GLN A 1035 7.66 9.43 -5.33
CA GLN A 1035 8.40 9.45 -6.60
C GLN A 1035 9.89 9.10 -6.45
N SER A 1036 10.41 9.06 -5.22
CA SER A 1036 11.69 8.45 -4.87
C SER A 1036 11.50 7.47 -3.72
N THR A 1037 12.35 6.46 -3.66
CA THR A 1037 12.16 5.30 -2.79
C THR A 1037 13.49 4.93 -2.13
N ALA A 1038 13.72 5.50 -0.96
CA ALA A 1038 15.02 5.46 -0.28
C ALA A 1038 15.09 4.41 0.84
N GLN A 1039 16.27 3.82 1.02
CA GLN A 1039 16.53 2.82 2.05
C GLN A 1039 17.74 3.28 2.87
N ALA A 1040 17.71 3.04 4.18
CA ALA A 1040 18.71 3.59 5.08
C ALA A 1040 19.04 2.63 6.23
N ILE A 1041 20.31 2.64 6.65
CA ILE A 1041 20.75 1.98 7.90
C ILE A 1041 21.61 2.96 8.69
N ARG A 1042 21.22 3.25 9.92
CA ARG A 1042 22.00 4.00 10.91
C ARG A 1042 22.66 3.03 11.89
N VAL A 1043 23.91 3.29 12.23
CA VAL A 1043 24.63 2.54 13.28
C VAL A 1043 24.57 3.35 14.57
N LEU A 1044 24.10 2.74 15.65
CA LEU A 1044 23.95 3.41 16.94
C LEU A 1044 25.22 3.27 17.81
N PRO A 1045 25.50 4.20 18.74
CA PRO A 1045 26.74 4.17 19.54
C PRO A 1045 26.92 2.95 20.46
N ASN A 1046 25.86 2.19 20.71
CA ASN A 1046 25.85 0.91 21.45
C ASN A 1046 26.22 -0.31 20.57
N GLY A 1047 26.45 -0.10 19.26
CA GLY A 1047 26.74 -1.14 18.27
C GLY A 1047 25.52 -1.84 17.66
N THR A 1048 24.29 -1.38 17.93
CA THR A 1048 23.09 -1.93 17.26
C THR A 1048 22.76 -1.17 15.97
N PHE A 1049 22.01 -1.80 15.08
CA PHE A 1049 21.61 -1.22 13.79
C PHE A 1049 20.14 -0.74 13.80
N ASP A 1050 19.91 0.47 13.31
CA ASP A 1050 18.60 1.07 13.03
C ASP A 1050 18.40 1.07 11.51
N ALA A 1051 17.68 0.06 11.01
CA ALA A 1051 17.46 -0.17 9.58
C ALA A 1051 16.02 0.11 9.20
N ALA A 1052 15.81 0.91 8.16
CA ALA A 1052 14.49 1.33 7.71
C ALA A 1052 14.35 1.26 6.19
N GLY A 1053 13.14 0.91 5.74
CA GLY A 1053 12.74 0.99 4.34
C GLY A 1053 11.80 2.16 4.08
N GLU A 1054 11.66 2.53 2.80
CA GLU A 1054 10.81 3.64 2.35
C GLU A 1054 9.35 3.51 2.86
N PRO A 1055 8.85 4.40 3.74
CA PRO A 1055 7.48 4.32 4.27
C PRO A 1055 6.39 4.57 3.22
N ARG A 1056 6.75 5.09 2.03
CA ARG A 1056 5.84 5.30 0.88
C ARG A 1056 5.70 4.07 -0.04
N GLN A 1057 6.51 3.03 0.17
CA GLN A 1057 6.39 1.72 -0.49
C GLN A 1057 5.75 0.74 0.50
N ALA A 1058 4.63 0.11 0.12
CA ALA A 1058 3.89 -0.75 1.02
C ALA A 1058 4.63 -2.05 1.34
N ASP A 1059 5.45 -2.53 0.40
CA ASP A 1059 6.14 -3.81 0.52
C ASP A 1059 7.60 -3.67 1.03
N SER A 1060 8.08 -2.46 1.37
CA SER A 1060 9.48 -2.19 1.79
C SER A 1060 9.79 -2.49 3.25
N GLY A 1061 11.07 -2.60 3.61
CA GLY A 1061 11.47 -2.71 5.02
C GLY A 1061 12.97 -2.80 5.26
N GLY A 1062 13.37 -2.49 6.49
CA GLY A 1062 14.71 -2.74 7.03
C GLY A 1062 14.63 -3.61 8.27
N PHE A 1063 15.64 -4.46 8.47
CA PHE A 1063 15.75 -5.36 9.62
C PHE A 1063 17.20 -5.44 10.10
N ALA A 1064 17.35 -5.75 11.39
CA ALA A 1064 18.63 -5.99 12.06
C ALA A 1064 18.57 -7.30 12.87
N VAL A 1065 19.73 -7.91 13.07
CA VAL A 1065 20.01 -9.15 13.83
C VAL A 1065 21.31 -9.03 14.59
#